data_AF-A0A2K0U328-F1
#
_entry.id   AF-A0A2K0U328-F1
#
_cell.length_a   1.000
_cell.length_b   1.000
_cell.length_c   1.000
_cell.angle_alpha   90.00
_cell.angle_beta   90.00
_cell.angle_gamma   90.00
#
_symmetry.space_group_name_H-M   'P 1'
#
loop_
_entity.id
_entity.type
_entity.pdbx_description
1 polymer ?
#
loop_
_entity_poly.entity_id
_entity_poly.type
_entity_poly.pdbx_seq_one_letter_code
_entity_poly.pdbx_strand_id
1 'polypeptide(L)'
;MATLDALKRALRQEATSPKQPLSDEQYSAGFDILLQGPGWKTYQDFVFPQLSQVLTTLFNSRIRISVLEIGPGPKSVLGYLPDDQRRKINKYAAFEPNDLYATELQEWLETKSPLPCLESLPDIYRAPFTLDGAVTDANDGQAKFDVVLFCHSMYGMTPKRSFIERALEMLAVQPEGGVVVVFHRDGVDFDGLVCHKTVSFPSGTVRVADDDMILNNFSSFVAGFVMQDKDADEAIHVEWRKVCRDLGRRQEAHPDHLLFSAPEVMMAFNHHATMLPELTAQVPLVKEDRTVKNWEARSHRPASIFRPTKIQHVQKCVQWALKLGVGLTVIGGSHSGHCLWPNVVAVDMEAFDQVHVQAPRDNGTDPDLNSGSLIIAEAGCKTGDIVRAAMAAGLTVPLGARPSVGAGLWLQGGLGHLARLHGLACDSIVGFTMVSVDSAQILCVGHVPNEYWPTSGVRPENEAELLWAMKGAGSNFGIVTSVIFKAYPAPAYTVRNWIVPLDDDFEARRRLSEFDRLVASILPRNCSADAYLYCDAGQLQLGITTIEACTTQSASEIPTLAGTILGPECNLKVVDSVGLFDAEMYVSGMHGGHGGGKTSSFKRCLFLKDIGCTDVATILVAAVESRPTALCYLHLLQGGGAVADVAPDATAFGCRDWDFACVITGVWPRQQDGTEAAQAAVQWVYHVARTLLPLASGVYGADLGPDPRDADLAEKAFGPNRPRLARLKRRADPCKVLAYACPLPEAPMGPKLIVLVTGEHGAGKDYCADVWASVFNTSSPNTLKARVVSISDVTKREYAAATGADLDALLQDRAYKEQHRPALTAFFQDQVRQRPRLPEEHFLNVVHGAVDVDVLLITGMRDEAPVAALSHLVPDSRVIEVRVRSRQETRQAHGDCQIDDRVVGQNKDGINDTNDTNDGRDSGWCPNLIFYNDTPGSKVAEDYGQHRLLPFFSEHLQQLANMVRSVPDFPRPGIEFRHLLDISQQPGGLKLCVSLFRSHFAGDWNKIGSVVCCEAGGFIFASALASQMDTPLVLIRDAGKLPPPVVSVVKRPSHISHSTSGSSREKEMEMERDVIRRGASVLVVDDVLATGETLCAVVQLLAEAGVSADRISVMVVAEFPVHRGRELMRSCGFGRVSIQSLLVFGGV
;
A
#
# COMPACT_ATOMS: atom_id res chain seq x y z
N MET A 1 -13.01 -29.48 -4.94
CA MET A 1 -13.59 -28.86 -3.74
C MET A 1 -14.82 -28.07 -4.17
N ALA A 2 -16.02 -28.49 -3.79
CA ALA A 2 -17.22 -27.72 -4.09
C ALA A 2 -17.29 -26.43 -3.24
N THR A 3 -18.06 -25.44 -3.71
CA THR A 3 -18.42 -24.27 -2.88
C THR A 3 -19.52 -24.63 -1.88
N LEU A 4 -19.61 -23.92 -0.75
CA LEU A 4 -20.72 -24.07 0.19
C LEU A 4 -22.08 -23.82 -0.48
N ASP A 5 -22.14 -22.93 -1.45
CA ASP A 5 -23.38 -22.61 -2.16
C ASP A 5 -23.79 -23.73 -3.14
N ALA A 6 -22.81 -24.42 -3.74
CA ALA A 6 -23.04 -25.66 -4.48
C ALA A 6 -23.51 -26.79 -3.54
N LEU A 7 -22.86 -26.94 -2.39
CA LEU A 7 -23.27 -27.91 -1.35
C LEU A 7 -24.71 -27.62 -0.90
N LYS A 8 -25.04 -26.38 -0.56
CA LYS A 8 -26.38 -25.95 -0.16
C LYS A 8 -27.43 -26.30 -1.20
N ARG A 9 -27.17 -26.05 -2.48
CA ARG A 9 -28.09 -26.43 -3.57
C ARG A 9 -28.28 -27.93 -3.65
N ALA A 10 -27.20 -28.72 -3.56
CA ALA A 10 -27.27 -30.18 -3.58
C ALA A 10 -28.07 -30.74 -2.40
N LEU A 11 -27.79 -30.29 -1.16
CA LEU A 11 -28.53 -30.70 0.03
C LEU A 11 -30.02 -30.37 -0.07
N ARG A 12 -30.36 -29.17 -0.58
CA ARG A 12 -31.75 -28.74 -0.74
C ARG A 12 -32.51 -29.50 -1.82
N GLN A 13 -31.83 -30.06 -2.82
CA GLN A 13 -32.44 -30.86 -3.89
C GLN A 13 -32.93 -32.23 -3.39
N GLU A 14 -32.22 -32.83 -2.43
CA GLU A 14 -32.60 -34.13 -1.84
C GLU A 14 -33.79 -34.02 -0.88
N ALA A 15 -34.09 -32.83 -0.37
CA ALA A 15 -35.05 -32.64 0.72
C ALA A 15 -36.52 -32.53 0.24
N THR A 16 -37.37 -33.38 0.79
CA THR A 16 -38.83 -33.36 0.60
C THR A 16 -39.53 -32.40 1.60
N SER A 17 -40.86 -32.29 1.54
CA SER A 17 -41.67 -31.49 2.48
C SER A 17 -42.44 -32.41 3.43
N PRO A 18 -42.74 -32.01 4.69
CA PRO A 18 -42.59 -30.67 5.30
C PRO A 18 -41.26 -30.43 6.05
N LYS A 19 -40.82 -29.18 6.04
CA LYS A 19 -39.52 -28.70 6.59
C LYS A 19 -39.76 -27.81 7.81
N GLN A 20 -38.86 -27.84 8.79
CA GLN A 20 -38.90 -27.01 9.99
C GLN A 20 -37.61 -26.18 10.11
N PRO A 21 -37.67 -24.90 10.55
CA PRO A 21 -36.46 -24.12 10.84
C PRO A 21 -35.64 -24.78 11.96
N LEU A 22 -34.34 -24.49 11.99
CA LEU A 22 -33.42 -24.99 13.01
C LEU A 22 -33.78 -24.44 14.40
N SER A 23 -33.59 -25.25 15.45
CA SER A 23 -33.57 -24.74 16.82
C SER A 23 -32.30 -23.91 17.08
N ASP A 24 -32.29 -23.17 18.19
CA ASP A 24 -31.14 -22.35 18.58
C ASP A 24 -29.88 -23.20 18.80
N GLU A 25 -30.02 -24.38 19.41
CA GLU A 25 -28.91 -25.32 19.62
C GLU A 25 -28.39 -25.88 18.29
N GLN A 26 -29.29 -26.23 17.37
CA GLN A 26 -28.93 -26.77 16.06
C GLN A 26 -28.21 -25.72 15.21
N TYR A 27 -28.72 -24.48 15.19
CA TYR A 27 -28.06 -23.38 14.52
C TYR A 27 -26.68 -23.13 15.13
N SER A 28 -26.60 -23.10 16.46
CA SER A 28 -25.34 -22.84 17.17
C SER A 28 -24.28 -23.89 16.83
N ALA A 29 -24.63 -25.17 16.92
CA ALA A 29 -23.71 -26.26 16.63
C ALA A 29 -23.17 -26.20 15.19
N GLY A 30 -24.03 -25.87 14.21
CA GLY A 30 -23.62 -25.72 12.83
C GLY A 30 -22.75 -24.49 12.56
N PHE A 31 -23.06 -23.36 13.21
CA PHE A 31 -22.30 -22.14 13.09
C PHE A 31 -20.91 -22.24 13.74
N ASP A 32 -20.80 -22.91 14.88
CA ASP A 32 -19.51 -23.18 15.53
C ASP A 32 -18.57 -23.99 14.63
N ILE A 33 -19.10 -24.98 13.91
CA ILE A 33 -18.34 -25.76 12.91
C ILE A 33 -17.78 -24.84 11.82
N LEU A 34 -18.56 -23.87 11.35
CA LEU A 34 -18.12 -22.92 10.32
C LEU A 34 -17.03 -21.98 10.80
N LEU A 35 -17.06 -21.57 12.07
CA LEU A 35 -16.05 -20.69 12.63
C LEU A 35 -14.75 -21.41 13.01
N GLN A 36 -14.72 -22.75 13.08
CA GLN A 36 -13.50 -23.45 13.46
C GLN A 36 -12.40 -23.43 12.38
N GLY A 37 -11.15 -23.42 12.84
CA GLY A 37 -9.96 -23.58 11.99
C GLY A 37 -9.87 -22.53 10.87
N PRO A 38 -9.95 -22.91 9.58
CA PRO A 38 -9.89 -21.97 8.46
C PRO A 38 -11.00 -20.90 8.45
N GLY A 39 -12.17 -21.19 9.04
CA GLY A 39 -13.25 -20.21 9.16
C GLY A 39 -12.84 -19.01 10.00
N TRP A 40 -12.28 -19.25 11.20
CA TRP A 40 -11.74 -18.21 12.07
C TRP A 40 -10.60 -17.43 11.42
N LYS A 41 -9.71 -18.11 10.68
CA LYS A 41 -8.64 -17.43 9.93
C LYS A 41 -9.19 -16.43 8.92
N THR A 42 -10.31 -16.73 8.28
CA THR A 42 -10.96 -15.77 7.37
C THR A 42 -11.39 -14.49 8.10
N TYR A 43 -11.80 -14.60 9.37
CA TYR A 43 -12.09 -13.41 10.18
C TYR A 43 -10.82 -12.60 10.48
N GLN A 44 -9.77 -13.29 10.93
CA GLN A 44 -8.49 -12.66 11.31
C GLN A 44 -7.77 -12.02 10.12
N ASP A 45 -7.71 -12.72 9.00
CA ASP A 45 -6.88 -12.35 7.84
C ASP A 45 -7.64 -11.42 6.88
N PHE A 46 -8.97 -11.40 6.93
CA PHE A 46 -9.79 -10.63 6.00
C PHE A 46 -10.86 -9.75 6.67
N VAL A 47 -11.78 -10.31 7.45
CA VAL A 47 -12.93 -9.54 7.98
C VAL A 47 -12.47 -8.38 8.86
N PHE A 48 -11.64 -8.62 9.88
CA PHE A 48 -11.23 -7.58 10.82
C PHE A 48 -10.37 -6.49 10.18
N PRO A 49 -9.31 -6.82 9.39
CA PRO A 49 -8.50 -5.80 8.73
C PRO A 49 -9.32 -4.93 7.76
N GLN A 50 -10.22 -5.54 6.99
CA GLN A 50 -11.02 -4.82 6.00
C GLN A 50 -12.10 -3.96 6.66
N LEU A 51 -12.76 -4.45 7.71
CA LEU A 51 -13.71 -3.67 8.50
C LEU A 51 -13.02 -2.45 9.12
N SER A 52 -11.87 -2.64 9.77
CA SER A 52 -11.06 -1.55 10.32
C SER A 52 -10.74 -0.50 9.26
N GLN A 53 -10.31 -0.93 8.06
CA GLN A 53 -9.98 -0.01 6.98
C GLN A 53 -11.19 0.79 6.47
N VAL A 54 -12.35 0.14 6.32
CA VAL A 54 -13.59 0.82 5.90
C VAL A 54 -14.04 1.85 6.94
N LEU A 55 -13.91 1.52 8.22
CA LEU A 55 -14.34 2.37 9.33
C LEU A 55 -13.36 3.48 9.67
N THR A 56 -12.08 3.37 9.26
CA THR A 56 -11.00 4.30 9.64
C THR A 56 -11.36 5.77 9.40
N THR A 57 -11.88 6.12 8.21
CA THR A 57 -12.24 7.52 7.89
C THR A 57 -13.32 8.05 8.84
N LEU A 58 -14.35 7.25 9.09
CA LEU A 58 -15.44 7.59 10.01
C LEU A 58 -14.92 7.77 11.43
N PHE A 59 -14.12 6.82 11.91
CA PHE A 59 -13.56 6.82 13.26
C PHE A 59 -12.56 7.95 13.45
N ASN A 60 -11.81 8.36 12.43
CA ASN A 60 -10.91 9.52 12.50
C ASN A 60 -11.67 10.86 12.57
N SER A 61 -12.85 10.92 11.96
CA SER A 61 -13.67 12.13 11.96
C SER A 61 -14.51 12.33 13.23
N ARG A 62 -14.74 11.28 14.04
CA ARG A 62 -15.63 11.33 15.20
C ARG A 62 -14.94 10.85 16.48
N ILE A 63 -15.31 11.48 17.59
CA ILE A 63 -14.83 11.12 18.93
C ILE A 63 -15.67 9.98 19.53
N ARG A 64 -16.94 9.89 19.14
CA ARG A 64 -17.95 8.96 19.64
C ARG A 64 -18.65 8.30 18.46
N ILE A 65 -18.82 6.99 18.55
CA ILE A 65 -19.40 6.14 17.51
C ILE A 65 -20.50 5.26 18.13
N SER A 66 -21.68 5.32 17.51
CA SER A 66 -22.83 4.47 17.77
C SER A 66 -22.92 3.35 16.73
N VAL A 67 -23.11 2.11 17.20
CA VAL A 67 -23.13 0.93 16.32
C VAL A 67 -24.37 0.08 16.56
N LEU A 68 -24.95 -0.42 15.47
CA LEU A 68 -25.96 -1.48 15.45
C LEU A 68 -25.40 -2.72 14.75
N GLU A 69 -25.34 -3.86 15.43
CA GLU A 69 -25.04 -5.15 14.80
C GLU A 69 -26.29 -6.00 14.59
N ILE A 70 -26.39 -6.65 13.43
CA ILE A 70 -27.50 -7.53 13.07
C ILE A 70 -26.94 -8.93 12.86
N GLY A 71 -27.37 -9.87 13.70
CA GLY A 71 -26.87 -11.24 13.76
C GLY A 71 -25.40 -11.35 14.17
N PRO A 72 -24.93 -10.71 15.25
CA PRO A 72 -23.52 -10.74 15.66
C PRO A 72 -23.02 -12.14 16.07
N GLY A 73 -23.92 -13.06 16.45
CA GLY A 73 -23.56 -14.33 17.07
C GLY A 73 -23.06 -14.14 18.51
N PRO A 74 -22.27 -15.10 19.06
CA PRO A 74 -21.90 -15.10 20.47
C PRO A 74 -20.88 -14.02 20.86
N LYS A 75 -20.21 -13.40 19.88
CA LYS A 75 -19.22 -12.32 20.09
C LYS A 75 -19.28 -11.32 18.95
N SER A 76 -19.28 -10.03 19.28
CA SER A 76 -19.24 -8.95 18.30
C SER A 76 -17.91 -8.94 17.53
N VAL A 77 -17.98 -8.69 16.21
CA VAL A 77 -16.78 -8.50 15.37
C VAL A 77 -16.01 -7.23 15.73
N LEU A 78 -16.68 -6.23 16.33
CA LEU A 78 -16.07 -4.97 16.75
C LEU A 78 -15.04 -5.13 17.89
N GLY A 79 -15.19 -6.16 18.73
CA GLY A 79 -14.25 -6.38 19.82
C GLY A 79 -12.86 -6.84 19.37
N TYR A 80 -12.68 -7.13 18.08
CA TYR A 80 -11.39 -7.49 17.47
C TYR A 80 -10.77 -6.34 16.66
N LEU A 81 -11.40 -5.16 16.64
CA LEU A 81 -10.82 -3.97 16.03
C LEU A 81 -9.64 -3.42 16.86
N PRO A 82 -8.77 -2.58 16.26
CA PRO A 82 -7.72 -1.87 16.98
C PRO A 82 -8.24 -1.07 18.18
N ASP A 83 -7.43 -0.97 19.24
CA ASP A 83 -7.80 -0.34 20.51
C ASP A 83 -8.30 1.10 20.37
N ASP A 84 -7.65 1.89 19.51
CA ASP A 84 -8.01 3.28 19.24
C ASP A 84 -9.41 3.39 18.63
N GLN A 85 -9.81 2.40 17.82
CA GLN A 85 -11.14 2.32 17.25
C GLN A 85 -12.16 1.85 18.30
N ARG A 86 -11.87 0.76 19.03
CA ARG A 86 -12.77 0.20 20.05
C ARG A 86 -13.14 1.22 21.13
N ARG A 87 -12.21 2.09 21.53
CA ARG A 87 -12.44 3.15 22.53
C ARG A 87 -13.38 4.26 22.05
N LYS A 88 -13.59 4.41 20.74
CA LYS A 88 -14.52 5.41 20.20
C LYS A 88 -15.97 4.92 20.20
N ILE A 89 -16.19 3.60 20.29
CA ILE A 89 -17.52 3.01 20.35
C ILE A 89 -18.11 3.25 21.74
N ASN A 90 -19.13 4.09 21.81
CA ASN A 90 -19.74 4.53 23.07
C ASN A 90 -21.22 4.12 23.21
N LYS A 91 -21.88 3.75 22.10
CA LYS A 91 -23.24 3.19 22.08
C LYS A 91 -23.24 1.94 21.21
N TYR A 92 -23.81 0.85 21.72
CA TYR A 92 -23.89 -0.43 21.03
C TYR A 92 -25.28 -1.03 21.20
N ALA A 93 -25.88 -1.45 20.08
CA ALA A 93 -27.11 -2.21 20.04
C ALA A 93 -26.94 -3.43 19.12
N ALA A 94 -27.69 -4.50 19.37
CA ALA A 94 -27.67 -5.69 18.53
C ALA A 94 -29.03 -6.37 18.37
N PHE A 95 -29.33 -6.88 17.18
CA PHE A 95 -30.42 -7.85 16.93
C PHE A 95 -29.85 -9.25 16.83
N GLU A 96 -30.12 -10.11 17.80
CA GLU A 96 -29.68 -11.50 17.80
C GLU A 96 -30.89 -12.42 18.10
N PRO A 97 -31.47 -13.08 17.08
CA PRO A 97 -32.65 -13.92 17.28
C PRO A 97 -32.37 -15.23 18.04
N ASN A 98 -31.12 -15.69 18.11
CA ASN A 98 -30.76 -16.92 18.83
C ASN A 98 -30.54 -16.61 20.32
N ASP A 99 -31.33 -17.21 21.21
CA ASP A 99 -31.32 -16.89 22.63
C ASP A 99 -30.01 -17.28 23.33
N LEU A 100 -29.33 -18.33 22.86
CA LEU A 100 -28.02 -18.74 23.37
C LEU A 100 -26.97 -17.68 23.03
N TYR A 101 -26.92 -17.24 21.78
CA TYR A 101 -25.97 -16.22 21.33
C TYR A 101 -26.22 -14.85 21.92
N ALA A 102 -27.48 -14.44 22.05
CA ALA A 102 -27.83 -13.19 22.73
C ALA A 102 -27.34 -13.18 24.19
N THR A 103 -27.44 -14.32 24.87
CA THR A 103 -26.98 -14.49 26.27
C THR A 103 -25.45 -14.47 26.36
N GLU A 104 -24.76 -15.22 25.48
CA GLU A 104 -23.28 -15.25 25.45
C GLU A 104 -22.68 -13.89 25.07
N LEU A 105 -23.29 -13.19 24.11
CA LEU A 105 -22.87 -11.85 23.70
C LEU A 105 -22.99 -10.86 24.86
N GLN A 106 -24.11 -10.91 25.60
CA GLN A 106 -24.33 -10.07 26.77
C GLN A 106 -23.24 -10.32 27.82
N GLU A 107 -23.02 -11.58 28.20
CA GLU A 107 -22.00 -11.96 29.17
C GLU A 107 -20.59 -11.53 28.71
N TRP A 108 -20.28 -11.69 27.43
CA TRP A 108 -18.99 -11.32 26.86
C TRP A 108 -18.74 -9.81 26.89
N LEU A 109 -19.76 -8.99 26.60
CA LEU A 109 -19.67 -7.52 26.66
C LEU A 109 -19.50 -7.03 28.11
N GLU A 110 -20.23 -7.63 29.06
CA GLU A 110 -20.19 -7.24 30.47
C GLU A 110 -18.91 -7.68 31.20
N THR A 111 -18.46 -8.93 30.98
CA THR A 111 -17.36 -9.52 31.77
C THR A 111 -15.96 -9.20 31.24
N LYS A 112 -15.79 -9.12 29.91
CA LYS A 112 -14.47 -8.92 29.27
C LYS A 112 -14.24 -7.49 28.80
N SER A 113 -15.26 -6.63 28.87
CA SER A 113 -15.26 -5.23 28.43
C SER A 113 -14.50 -4.99 27.11
N PRO A 114 -14.80 -5.74 26.03
CA PRO A 114 -14.10 -5.59 24.75
C PRO A 114 -14.36 -4.23 24.09
N LEU A 115 -15.44 -3.55 24.47
CA LEU A 115 -15.76 -2.17 24.12
C LEU A 115 -15.68 -1.31 25.39
N PRO A 116 -14.49 -0.76 25.73
CA PRO A 116 -14.22 -0.25 27.07
C PRO A 116 -14.89 1.11 27.39
N CYS A 117 -15.51 1.76 26.41
CA CYS A 117 -16.00 3.14 26.52
C CYS A 117 -17.52 3.26 26.30
N LEU A 118 -18.28 2.17 26.46
CA LEU A 118 -19.74 2.21 26.41
C LEU A 118 -20.31 3.10 27.53
N GLU A 119 -21.21 4.02 27.17
CA GLU A 119 -21.84 4.97 28.10
C GLU A 119 -23.02 4.34 28.86
N SER A 120 -23.66 3.33 28.28
CA SER A 120 -24.78 2.59 28.83
C SER A 120 -24.59 1.09 28.65
N LEU A 121 -25.44 0.29 29.30
CA LEU A 121 -25.50 -1.14 29.00
C LEU A 121 -25.85 -1.36 27.51
N PRO A 122 -25.30 -2.40 26.87
CA PRO A 122 -25.63 -2.77 25.50
C PRO A 122 -27.12 -3.09 25.33
N ASP A 123 -27.76 -2.58 24.27
CA ASP A 123 -29.16 -2.92 23.95
C ASP A 123 -29.21 -4.17 23.07
N ILE A 124 -29.47 -5.35 23.65
CA ILE A 124 -29.54 -6.63 22.92
C ILE A 124 -31.00 -7.06 22.73
N TYR A 125 -31.48 -6.97 21.49
CA TYR A 125 -32.82 -7.39 21.08
C TYR A 125 -32.79 -8.88 20.70
N ARG A 126 -33.46 -9.71 21.50
CA ARG A 126 -33.68 -11.15 21.27
C ARG A 126 -34.76 -11.40 20.20
N ALA A 127 -34.55 -10.86 19.01
CA ALA A 127 -35.50 -10.88 17.91
C ALA A 127 -34.78 -10.73 16.56
N PRO A 128 -35.36 -11.23 15.46
CA PRO A 128 -34.83 -10.96 14.13
C PRO A 128 -35.02 -9.48 13.76
N PHE A 129 -34.08 -8.94 12.99
CA PHE A 129 -34.25 -7.63 12.36
C PHE A 129 -35.31 -7.71 11.25
N THR A 130 -36.37 -6.90 11.35
CA THR A 130 -37.50 -6.87 10.40
C THR A 130 -37.70 -5.48 9.81
N LEU A 131 -38.35 -5.40 8.64
CA LEU A 131 -38.59 -4.11 7.96
C LEU A 131 -39.48 -3.16 8.78
N ASP A 132 -40.44 -3.71 9.52
CA ASP A 132 -41.40 -2.96 10.35
C ASP A 132 -40.96 -2.81 11.82
N GLY A 133 -39.82 -3.40 12.20
CA GLY A 133 -39.30 -3.36 13.56
C GLY A 133 -38.90 -1.93 13.98
N ALA A 134 -39.45 -1.45 15.09
CA ALA A 134 -39.06 -0.18 15.69
C ALA A 134 -37.85 -0.36 16.59
N VAL A 135 -36.75 0.36 16.32
CA VAL A 135 -35.68 0.62 17.30
C VAL A 135 -35.98 1.97 17.92
N THR A 136 -36.51 1.97 19.14
CA THR A 136 -36.92 3.20 19.85
C THR A 136 -35.81 3.67 20.77
N ASP A 137 -35.35 4.91 20.59
CA ASP A 137 -34.55 5.59 21.63
C ASP A 137 -35.49 6.06 22.77
N ALA A 138 -34.96 6.22 23.98
CA ALA A 138 -35.72 6.65 25.17
C ALA A 138 -36.45 8.01 25.03
N ASN A 139 -36.18 8.76 23.95
CA ASN A 139 -36.84 10.02 23.58
C ASN A 139 -37.58 9.86 22.22
N ASP A 140 -38.63 9.05 22.19
CA ASP A 140 -39.77 9.07 21.24
C ASP A 140 -39.47 9.18 19.71
N GLY A 141 -38.29 8.71 19.27
CA GLY A 141 -37.85 8.72 17.88
C GLY A 141 -37.13 7.44 17.47
N GLN A 142 -37.07 7.20 16.15
CA GLN A 142 -36.35 6.06 15.58
C GLN A 142 -34.84 6.22 15.79
N ALA A 143 -34.20 5.27 16.47
CA ALA A 143 -32.79 5.34 16.81
C ALA A 143 -31.90 5.43 15.56
N LYS A 144 -30.90 6.31 15.62
CA LYS A 144 -29.91 6.52 14.56
C LYS A 144 -28.54 5.99 14.99
N PHE A 145 -27.79 5.44 14.04
CA PHE A 145 -26.48 4.85 14.27
C PHE A 145 -25.44 5.37 13.26
N ASP A 146 -24.18 5.46 13.67
CA ASP A 146 -23.08 5.80 12.77
C ASP A 146 -22.69 4.61 11.89
N VAL A 147 -22.80 3.40 12.44
CA VAL A 147 -22.46 2.14 11.76
C VAL A 147 -23.59 1.13 11.94
N VAL A 148 -24.01 0.48 10.86
CA VAL A 148 -24.90 -0.70 10.90
C VAL A 148 -24.17 -1.87 10.25
N LEU A 149 -24.06 -3.00 10.95
CA LEU A 149 -23.35 -4.20 10.48
C LEU A 149 -24.33 -5.36 10.29
N PHE A 150 -24.36 -5.96 9.11
CA PHE A 150 -24.99 -7.25 8.87
C PHE A 150 -23.92 -8.34 8.96
N CYS A 151 -23.88 -9.03 10.10
CA CYS A 151 -22.92 -10.07 10.43
C CYS A 151 -23.37 -11.44 9.89
N HIS A 152 -22.41 -12.33 9.61
CA HIS A 152 -22.61 -13.77 9.32
C HIS A 152 -23.57 -14.17 8.18
N SER A 153 -24.08 -13.22 7.38
CA SER A 153 -25.04 -13.31 6.26
C SER A 153 -26.44 -12.76 6.57
N MET A 154 -27.13 -12.30 5.53
CA MET A 154 -28.53 -11.86 5.59
C MET A 154 -29.50 -13.06 5.42
N TYR A 155 -29.31 -14.11 6.21
CA TYR A 155 -30.12 -15.33 6.11
C TYR A 155 -31.59 -15.05 6.45
N GLY A 156 -32.52 -15.58 5.66
CA GLY A 156 -33.97 -15.35 5.85
C GLY A 156 -34.47 -13.95 5.46
N MET A 157 -33.59 -13.02 5.07
CA MET A 157 -33.95 -11.67 4.65
C MET A 157 -34.20 -11.62 3.14
N THR A 158 -35.48 -11.50 2.75
CA THR A 158 -35.88 -11.44 1.35
C THR A 158 -37.00 -10.42 1.12
N PRO A 159 -36.88 -9.49 0.16
CA PRO A 159 -35.70 -9.23 -0.68
C PRO A 159 -34.59 -8.50 0.10
N LYS A 160 -33.32 -8.91 -0.09
CA LYS A 160 -32.17 -8.38 0.68
C LYS A 160 -32.00 -6.85 0.53
N ARG A 161 -32.28 -6.31 -0.66
CA ARG A 161 -32.23 -4.87 -0.95
C ARG A 161 -33.03 -4.03 0.06
N SER A 162 -34.27 -4.43 0.38
CA SER A 162 -35.14 -3.66 1.27
C SER A 162 -34.58 -3.56 2.70
N PHE A 163 -33.85 -4.58 3.16
CA PHE A 163 -33.20 -4.53 4.47
C PHE A 163 -31.99 -3.58 4.48
N ILE A 164 -31.26 -3.48 3.36
CA ILE A 164 -30.19 -2.48 3.23
C ILE A 164 -30.77 -1.07 3.17
N GLU A 165 -31.83 -0.84 2.39
CA GLU A 165 -32.53 0.45 2.35
C GLU A 165 -33.03 0.84 3.75
N ARG A 166 -33.60 -0.10 4.50
CA ARG A 166 -33.99 0.11 5.89
C ARG A 166 -32.80 0.47 6.80
N ALA A 167 -31.67 -0.22 6.67
CA ALA A 167 -30.46 0.10 7.43
C ALA A 167 -29.89 1.48 7.06
N LEU A 168 -29.96 1.87 5.79
CA LEU A 168 -29.57 3.20 5.32
C LEU A 168 -30.43 4.31 5.93
N GLU A 169 -31.74 4.09 6.09
CA GLU A 169 -32.63 5.00 6.81
C GLU A 169 -32.25 5.17 8.29
N MET A 170 -31.57 4.20 8.89
CA MET A 170 -31.14 4.23 10.29
C MET A 170 -29.79 4.93 10.49
N LEU A 171 -29.10 5.32 9.42
CA LEU A 171 -27.83 6.03 9.54
C LEU A 171 -28.02 7.46 10.09
N ALA A 172 -27.10 7.87 10.96
CA ALA A 172 -27.02 9.23 11.45
C ALA A 172 -26.72 10.21 10.30
N VAL A 173 -27.52 11.28 10.20
CA VAL A 173 -27.50 12.21 9.06
C VAL A 173 -26.40 13.27 9.20
N GLN A 174 -26.01 13.63 10.43
CA GLN A 174 -24.99 14.66 10.68
C GLN A 174 -24.00 14.26 11.79
N PRO A 175 -22.69 14.49 11.57
CA PRO A 175 -22.08 14.85 10.28
C PRO A 175 -22.27 13.73 9.22
N GLU A 176 -22.02 14.01 7.94
CA GLU A 176 -22.11 13.00 6.87
C GLU A 176 -21.15 11.82 7.12
N GLY A 177 -21.44 10.65 6.54
CA GLY A 177 -20.50 9.51 6.50
C GLY A 177 -20.87 8.26 7.29
N GLY A 178 -22.11 8.13 7.78
CA GLY A 178 -22.59 6.84 8.32
C GLY A 178 -22.49 5.72 7.28
N VAL A 179 -22.25 4.50 7.74
CA VAL A 179 -21.97 3.35 6.86
C VAL A 179 -22.75 2.10 7.27
N VAL A 180 -23.31 1.41 6.27
CA VAL A 180 -23.85 0.06 6.41
C VAL A 180 -22.82 -0.90 5.83
N VAL A 181 -22.39 -1.90 6.60
CA VAL A 181 -21.45 -2.93 6.13
C VAL A 181 -22.15 -4.28 6.15
N VAL A 182 -21.99 -5.04 5.08
CA VAL A 182 -22.55 -6.38 4.93
C VAL A 182 -21.43 -7.38 4.70
N PHE A 183 -21.41 -8.42 5.54
CA PHE A 183 -20.60 -9.61 5.32
C PHE A 183 -21.48 -10.69 4.67
N HIS A 184 -21.04 -11.22 3.54
CA HIS A 184 -21.79 -12.26 2.85
C HIS A 184 -20.87 -13.28 2.17
N ARG A 185 -21.31 -14.53 2.19
CA ARG A 185 -20.68 -15.64 1.47
C ARG A 185 -21.17 -15.64 0.03
N ASP A 186 -20.40 -15.00 -0.85
CA ASP A 186 -20.49 -14.91 -2.32
C ASP A 186 -21.85 -14.53 -2.95
N GLY A 187 -21.80 -14.07 -4.21
CA GLY A 187 -22.92 -14.04 -5.15
C GLY A 187 -24.17 -13.24 -4.74
N VAL A 188 -24.06 -12.32 -3.76
CA VAL A 188 -25.20 -11.49 -3.36
C VAL A 188 -25.40 -10.35 -4.35
N ASP A 189 -26.64 -10.20 -4.79
CA ASP A 189 -27.09 -9.05 -5.58
C ASP A 189 -28.02 -8.21 -4.70
N PHE A 190 -27.87 -6.90 -4.84
CA PHE A 190 -28.68 -5.90 -4.15
C PHE A 190 -29.48 -5.03 -5.15
N ASP A 191 -29.74 -5.59 -6.33
CA ASP A 191 -30.64 -5.04 -7.36
C ASP A 191 -30.33 -3.57 -7.71
N GLY A 192 -29.06 -3.27 -8.00
CA GLY A 192 -28.62 -1.95 -8.46
C GLY A 192 -28.24 -0.95 -7.36
N LEU A 193 -28.17 -1.36 -6.09
CA LEU A 193 -27.52 -0.53 -5.06
C LEU A 193 -26.03 -0.37 -5.34
N VAL A 194 -25.52 0.85 -5.16
CA VAL A 194 -24.11 1.20 -5.38
C VAL A 194 -23.34 1.09 -4.07
N CYS A 195 -22.26 0.32 -4.09
CA CYS A 195 -21.33 0.26 -2.98
C CYS A 195 -20.43 1.49 -2.91
N HIS A 196 -20.21 1.99 -1.69
CA HIS A 196 -19.09 2.85 -1.37
C HIS A 196 -17.76 2.11 -1.56
N LYS A 197 -17.69 0.86 -1.08
CA LYS A 197 -16.55 -0.03 -1.27
C LYS A 197 -17.00 -1.49 -1.29
N THR A 198 -16.38 -2.28 -2.16
CA THR A 198 -16.54 -3.74 -2.21
C THR A 198 -15.17 -4.38 -2.11
N VAL A 199 -15.01 -5.39 -1.27
CA VAL A 199 -13.78 -6.20 -1.13
C VAL A 199 -14.16 -7.67 -1.11
N SER A 200 -13.39 -8.53 -1.77
CA SER A 200 -13.61 -9.97 -1.81
C SER A 200 -12.43 -10.76 -1.25
N PHE A 201 -12.72 -11.94 -0.71
CA PHE A 201 -11.75 -12.92 -0.25
C PHE A 201 -12.02 -14.29 -0.89
N PRO A 202 -11.50 -14.51 -2.12
CA PRO A 202 -11.85 -15.69 -2.89
C PRO A 202 -11.30 -17.02 -2.33
N SER A 203 -10.32 -16.95 -1.43
CA SER A 203 -9.64 -18.11 -0.82
C SER A 203 -10.27 -18.60 0.49
N GLY A 204 -11.41 -18.04 0.90
CA GLY A 204 -12.11 -18.51 2.10
C GLY A 204 -12.45 -20.00 1.99
N THR A 205 -12.25 -20.74 3.07
CA THR A 205 -12.55 -22.18 3.14
C THR A 205 -13.16 -22.54 4.47
N VAL A 206 -13.97 -23.60 4.45
CA VAL A 206 -14.55 -24.23 5.63
C VAL A 206 -14.03 -25.65 5.72
N ARG A 207 -13.62 -26.05 6.92
CA ARG A 207 -13.15 -27.40 7.22
C ARG A 207 -14.06 -28.06 8.23
N VAL A 208 -14.55 -29.24 7.89
CA VAL A 208 -15.50 -30.01 8.70
C VAL A 208 -14.90 -31.39 8.93
N ALA A 209 -14.96 -31.90 10.16
CA ALA A 209 -14.55 -33.28 10.42
C ALA A 209 -15.49 -34.26 9.70
N ASP A 210 -14.93 -35.32 9.12
CA ASP A 210 -15.69 -36.39 8.49
C ASP A 210 -16.22 -37.37 9.56
N ASP A 211 -17.07 -36.84 10.42
CA ASP A 211 -17.80 -37.59 11.44
C ASP A 211 -19.30 -37.44 11.19
N ASP A 212 -20.06 -38.52 11.33
CA ASP A 212 -21.46 -38.55 10.96
C ASP A 212 -22.32 -37.55 11.75
N MET A 213 -22.05 -37.38 13.05
CA MET A 213 -22.79 -36.44 13.89
C MET A 213 -22.44 -34.99 13.53
N ILE A 214 -21.15 -34.70 13.30
CA ILE A 214 -20.69 -33.38 12.86
C ILE A 214 -21.27 -33.02 11.49
N LEU A 215 -21.28 -33.98 10.55
CA LEU A 215 -21.85 -33.77 9.21
C LEU A 215 -23.37 -33.57 9.25
N ASN A 216 -24.09 -34.21 10.16
CA ASN A 216 -25.52 -33.95 10.33
C ASN A 216 -25.77 -32.49 10.75
N ASN A 217 -25.07 -32.01 11.79
CA ASN A 217 -25.20 -30.62 12.25
C ASN A 217 -24.80 -29.63 11.15
N PHE A 218 -23.69 -29.89 10.45
CA PHE A 218 -23.19 -29.04 9.38
C PHE A 218 -24.15 -29.00 8.18
N SER A 219 -24.65 -30.14 7.72
CA SER A 219 -25.56 -30.21 6.58
C SER A 219 -26.91 -29.55 6.86
N SER A 220 -27.49 -29.76 8.05
CA SER A 220 -28.71 -29.05 8.48
C SER A 220 -28.51 -27.53 8.53
N PHE A 221 -27.36 -27.07 9.02
CA PHE A 221 -27.02 -25.65 9.01
C PHE A 221 -26.92 -25.09 7.60
N VAL A 222 -26.17 -25.75 6.71
CA VAL A 222 -25.97 -25.29 5.33
C VAL A 222 -27.29 -25.33 4.55
N ALA A 223 -28.11 -26.37 4.72
CA ALA A 223 -29.45 -26.46 4.14
C ALA A 223 -30.40 -25.40 4.73
N GLY A 224 -30.27 -25.14 6.03
CA GLY A 224 -30.99 -24.13 6.81
C GLY A 224 -32.35 -24.59 7.31
N PHE A 225 -32.56 -25.90 7.44
CA PHE A 225 -33.77 -26.53 8.00
C PHE A 225 -33.46 -27.98 8.39
N VAL A 226 -34.37 -28.58 9.15
CA VAL A 226 -34.49 -30.03 9.42
C VAL A 226 -35.85 -30.53 8.93
N MET A 227 -36.02 -31.85 8.83
CA MET A 227 -37.31 -32.45 8.48
C MET A 227 -38.21 -32.52 9.72
N GLN A 228 -39.50 -32.28 9.53
CA GLN A 228 -40.46 -32.28 10.65
C GLN A 228 -40.73 -33.69 11.21
N ASP A 229 -40.65 -34.71 10.35
CA ASP A 229 -40.79 -36.11 10.72
C ASP A 229 -39.43 -36.72 11.03
N LYS A 230 -39.31 -37.42 12.18
CA LYS A 230 -38.03 -37.92 12.67
C LYS A 230 -37.43 -39.03 11.79
N ASP A 231 -38.27 -39.93 11.27
CA ASP A 231 -37.80 -41.02 10.41
C ASP A 231 -37.34 -40.46 9.05
N ALA A 232 -38.05 -39.46 8.53
CA ALA A 232 -37.64 -38.71 7.35
C ALA A 232 -36.35 -37.89 7.58
N ASP A 233 -36.15 -37.32 8.78
CA ASP A 233 -34.94 -36.59 9.16
C ASP A 233 -33.71 -37.50 9.23
N GLU A 234 -33.84 -38.67 9.87
CA GLU A 234 -32.77 -39.66 9.90
C GLU A 234 -32.44 -40.19 8.48
N ALA A 235 -33.46 -40.40 7.64
CA ALA A 235 -33.27 -40.83 6.26
C ALA A 235 -32.56 -39.77 5.41
N ILE A 236 -32.96 -38.49 5.48
CA ILE A 236 -32.30 -37.42 4.70
C ILE A 236 -30.86 -37.20 5.16
N HIS A 237 -30.56 -37.37 6.45
CA HIS A 237 -29.22 -37.27 6.98
C HIS A 237 -28.26 -38.34 6.44
N VAL A 238 -28.76 -39.53 6.07
CA VAL A 238 -27.96 -40.53 5.34
C VAL A 238 -27.52 -39.98 3.98
N GLU A 239 -28.45 -39.42 3.21
CA GLU A 239 -28.16 -38.86 1.89
C GLU A 239 -27.30 -37.59 1.98
N TRP A 240 -27.57 -36.70 2.92
CA TRP A 240 -26.79 -35.48 3.11
C TRP A 240 -25.33 -35.75 3.50
N ARG A 241 -25.06 -36.77 4.32
CA ARG A 241 -23.69 -37.21 4.62
C ARG A 241 -22.96 -37.67 3.35
N LYS A 242 -23.66 -38.42 2.48
CA LYS A 242 -23.12 -38.85 1.19
C LYS A 242 -22.82 -37.65 0.29
N VAL A 243 -23.75 -36.72 0.15
CA VAL A 243 -23.55 -35.46 -0.61
C VAL A 243 -22.35 -34.66 -0.08
N CYS A 244 -22.20 -34.54 1.24
CA CYS A 244 -21.05 -33.86 1.84
C CYS A 244 -19.73 -34.55 1.47
N ARG A 245 -19.66 -35.88 1.55
CA ARG A 245 -18.46 -36.66 1.22
C ARG A 245 -18.13 -36.63 -0.27
N ASP A 246 -19.15 -36.63 -1.12
CA ASP A 246 -18.99 -36.61 -2.58
C ASP A 246 -18.51 -35.24 -3.08
N LEU A 247 -18.95 -34.15 -2.43
CA LEU A 247 -18.60 -32.77 -2.83
C LEU A 247 -17.40 -32.19 -2.05
N GLY A 248 -17.12 -32.72 -0.87
CA GLY A 248 -16.03 -32.30 0.00
C GLY A 248 -14.67 -32.82 -0.46
N ARG A 249 -13.64 -31.98 -0.38
CA ARG A 249 -12.27 -32.39 -0.72
C ARG A 249 -11.52 -32.83 0.54
N ARG A 250 -10.79 -33.95 0.47
CA ARG A 250 -9.81 -34.36 1.48
C ARG A 250 -8.42 -33.86 1.11
N GLN A 251 -7.65 -33.43 2.11
CA GLN A 251 -6.22 -33.14 1.95
C GLN A 251 -5.41 -34.22 2.66
N GLU A 252 -4.25 -34.59 2.11
CA GLU A 252 -3.37 -35.61 2.71
C GLU A 252 -2.94 -35.26 4.14
N ALA A 253 -2.73 -33.98 4.43
CA ALA A 253 -2.38 -33.52 5.78
C ALA A 253 -3.52 -33.71 6.81
N HIS A 254 -4.77 -33.79 6.35
CA HIS A 254 -5.97 -33.89 7.19
C HIS A 254 -7.01 -34.82 6.54
N PRO A 255 -6.74 -36.14 6.46
CA PRO A 255 -7.59 -37.09 5.72
C PRO A 255 -8.98 -37.26 6.34
N ASP A 256 -9.11 -37.02 7.65
CA ASP A 256 -10.34 -37.14 8.42
C ASP A 256 -11.23 -35.89 8.35
N HIS A 257 -10.95 -34.96 7.42
CA HIS A 257 -11.71 -33.73 7.26
C HIS A 257 -12.11 -33.50 5.80
N LEU A 258 -13.29 -32.92 5.62
CA LEU A 258 -13.81 -32.42 4.36
C LEU A 258 -13.62 -30.90 4.30
N LEU A 259 -13.13 -30.42 3.17
CA LEU A 259 -12.97 -29.00 2.88
C LEU A 259 -13.98 -28.55 1.83
N PHE A 260 -14.53 -27.36 2.04
CA PHE A 260 -15.43 -26.66 1.12
C PHE A 260 -14.93 -25.24 0.87
N SER A 261 -15.09 -24.75 -0.36
CA SER A 261 -14.78 -23.36 -0.71
C SER A 261 -15.88 -22.44 -0.19
N ALA A 262 -15.49 -21.37 0.48
CA ALA A 262 -16.38 -20.40 1.12
C ALA A 262 -15.86 -18.98 0.88
N PRO A 263 -15.88 -18.48 -0.37
CA PRO A 263 -15.45 -17.13 -0.67
C PRO A 263 -16.34 -16.12 0.06
N GLU A 264 -15.72 -15.09 0.63
CA GLU A 264 -16.39 -14.04 1.39
C GLU A 264 -16.34 -12.72 0.62
N VAL A 265 -17.38 -11.90 0.77
CA VAL A 265 -17.43 -10.53 0.26
C VAL A 265 -17.87 -9.60 1.38
N MET A 266 -17.21 -8.44 1.46
CA MET A 266 -17.59 -7.34 2.34
C MET A 266 -18.01 -6.16 1.46
N MET A 267 -19.22 -5.67 1.68
CA MET A 267 -19.79 -4.53 0.95
C MET A 267 -20.14 -3.42 1.92
N ALA A 268 -19.72 -2.21 1.62
CA ALA A 268 -20.03 -1.02 2.38
C ALA A 268 -20.94 -0.09 1.56
N PHE A 269 -22.02 0.36 2.17
CA PHE A 269 -22.99 1.29 1.60
C PHE A 269 -23.06 2.55 2.47
N ASN A 270 -23.32 3.68 1.84
CA ASN A 270 -23.63 4.94 2.52
C ASN A 270 -24.99 5.46 2.02
N HIS A 271 -25.45 6.59 2.55
CA HIS A 271 -26.72 7.21 2.17
C HIS A 271 -26.89 7.51 0.67
N HIS A 272 -25.82 7.41 -0.13
CA HIS A 272 -25.85 7.60 -1.58
C HIS A 272 -26.08 6.31 -2.39
N ALA A 273 -26.21 5.15 -1.76
CA ALA A 273 -26.30 3.86 -2.45
C ALA A 273 -27.47 3.76 -3.46
N THR A 274 -28.52 4.57 -3.27
CA THR A 274 -29.73 4.61 -4.13
C THR A 274 -29.67 5.69 -5.23
N MET A 275 -28.57 6.43 -5.36
CA MET A 275 -28.46 7.62 -6.23
C MET A 275 -28.07 7.32 -7.69
N LEU A 276 -28.05 6.04 -8.09
CA LEU A 276 -27.78 5.62 -9.46
C LEU A 276 -28.69 6.27 -10.53
N PRO A 277 -30.00 6.50 -10.29
CA PRO A 277 -30.87 7.16 -11.28
C PRO A 277 -30.40 8.55 -11.72
N GLU A 278 -29.68 9.31 -10.87
CA GLU A 278 -29.12 10.61 -11.24
C GLU A 278 -28.12 10.51 -12.40
N LEU A 279 -27.34 9.43 -12.44
CA LEU A 279 -26.36 9.19 -13.49
C LEU A 279 -27.03 8.60 -14.75
N THR A 280 -28.01 7.71 -14.58
CA THR A 280 -28.83 7.15 -15.67
C THR A 280 -29.54 8.21 -16.51
N ALA A 281 -29.93 9.33 -15.90
CA ALA A 281 -30.52 10.45 -16.64
C ALA A 281 -29.52 11.20 -17.54
N GLN A 282 -28.21 11.06 -17.30
CA GLN A 282 -27.17 11.87 -17.94
C GLN A 282 -26.24 11.06 -18.87
N VAL A 283 -26.10 9.76 -18.63
CA VAL A 283 -25.16 8.91 -19.36
C VAL A 283 -25.88 7.66 -19.89
N PRO A 284 -25.68 7.27 -21.16
CA PRO A 284 -26.30 6.08 -21.72
C PRO A 284 -25.92 4.81 -20.95
N LEU A 285 -26.91 3.96 -20.68
CA LEU A 285 -26.72 2.61 -20.15
C LEU A 285 -26.50 1.60 -21.26
N VAL A 286 -25.78 0.52 -20.96
CA VAL A 286 -25.77 -0.66 -21.82
C VAL A 286 -27.13 -1.38 -21.68
N LYS A 287 -27.86 -1.53 -22.79
CA LYS A 287 -29.23 -2.08 -22.82
C LYS A 287 -29.29 -3.61 -22.91
N GLU A 288 -28.19 -4.26 -23.28
CA GLU A 288 -28.09 -5.71 -23.50
C GLU A 288 -27.06 -6.34 -22.54
N ASP A 289 -27.09 -7.67 -22.38
CA ASP A 289 -26.07 -8.40 -21.63
C ASP A 289 -24.71 -8.24 -22.30
N ARG A 290 -23.93 -7.26 -21.83
CA ARG A 290 -22.58 -7.01 -22.31
C ARG A 290 -21.72 -8.25 -22.07
N THR A 291 -21.28 -8.88 -23.16
CA THR A 291 -20.40 -10.05 -23.05
C THR A 291 -18.96 -9.61 -22.73
N VAL A 292 -18.59 -9.68 -21.47
CA VAL A 292 -17.20 -9.53 -21.01
C VAL A 292 -16.39 -10.80 -21.29
N LYS A 293 -15.13 -10.67 -21.73
CA LYS A 293 -14.30 -11.84 -22.10
C LYS A 293 -13.77 -12.60 -20.89
N ASN A 294 -13.29 -11.89 -19.88
CA ASN A 294 -12.73 -12.50 -18.69
C ASN A 294 -13.81 -13.23 -17.88
N TRP A 295 -13.53 -14.46 -17.44
CA TRP A 295 -14.53 -15.24 -16.70
C TRP A 295 -14.79 -14.73 -15.30
N GLU A 296 -13.77 -14.27 -14.54
CA GLU A 296 -13.93 -13.73 -13.19
C GLU A 296 -14.82 -12.49 -13.22
N ALA A 297 -14.57 -11.59 -14.16
CA ALA A 297 -15.37 -10.40 -14.33
C ALA A 297 -16.84 -10.72 -14.69
N ARG A 298 -17.10 -11.79 -15.47
CA ARG A 298 -18.47 -12.26 -15.77
C ARG A 298 -19.19 -12.83 -14.54
N SER A 299 -18.46 -13.34 -13.56
CA SER A 299 -19.00 -13.83 -12.30
C SER A 299 -19.52 -12.68 -11.42
N HIS A 300 -18.97 -11.49 -11.57
CA HIS A 300 -19.34 -10.32 -10.79
C HIS A 300 -20.60 -9.64 -11.34
N ARG A 301 -21.46 -9.17 -10.44
CA ARG A 301 -22.69 -8.41 -10.76
C ARG A 301 -22.49 -6.92 -10.46
N PRO A 302 -22.10 -6.08 -11.45
CA PRO A 302 -21.96 -4.64 -11.23
C PRO A 302 -23.31 -4.00 -10.87
N ALA A 303 -23.27 -2.84 -10.20
CA ALA A 303 -24.50 -2.08 -9.96
C ALA A 303 -25.11 -1.59 -11.28
N SER A 304 -24.26 -1.15 -12.22
CA SER A 304 -24.65 -0.83 -13.58
C SER A 304 -23.44 -0.70 -14.51
N ILE A 305 -23.67 -0.78 -15.81
CA ILE A 305 -22.66 -0.53 -16.84
C ILE A 305 -23.12 0.64 -17.71
N PHE A 306 -22.37 1.73 -17.66
CA PHE A 306 -22.60 2.92 -18.48
C PHE A 306 -21.71 2.90 -19.71
N ARG A 307 -22.24 3.31 -20.86
CA ARG A 307 -21.51 3.44 -22.12
C ARG A 307 -21.42 4.90 -22.57
N PRO A 308 -20.46 5.67 -22.03
CA PRO A 308 -20.15 7.01 -22.52
C PRO A 308 -19.87 7.03 -24.02
N THR A 309 -20.58 7.88 -24.76
CA THR A 309 -20.36 8.13 -26.21
C THR A 309 -19.62 9.44 -26.52
N LYS A 310 -19.29 10.22 -25.49
CA LYS A 310 -18.54 11.49 -25.59
C LYS A 310 -17.78 11.74 -24.29
N ILE A 311 -16.71 12.51 -24.34
CA ILE A 311 -15.84 12.76 -23.17
C ILE A 311 -16.62 13.37 -21.99
N GLN A 312 -17.62 14.22 -22.27
CA GLN A 312 -18.45 14.82 -21.22
C GLN A 312 -19.25 13.77 -20.43
N HIS A 313 -19.64 12.65 -21.03
CA HIS A 313 -20.29 11.56 -20.30
C HIS A 313 -19.32 10.90 -19.30
N VAL A 314 -18.04 10.74 -19.67
CA VAL A 314 -16.99 10.25 -18.75
C VAL A 314 -16.80 11.24 -17.60
N GLN A 315 -16.78 12.55 -17.88
CA GLN A 315 -16.74 13.58 -16.84
C GLN A 315 -17.95 13.46 -15.89
N LYS A 316 -19.16 13.19 -16.40
CA LYS A 316 -20.34 12.98 -15.55
C LYS A 316 -20.21 11.77 -14.63
N CYS A 317 -19.67 10.66 -15.12
CA CYS A 317 -19.37 9.49 -14.28
C CYS A 317 -18.39 9.86 -13.15
N VAL A 318 -17.31 10.56 -13.46
CA VAL A 318 -16.30 10.97 -12.47
C VAL A 318 -16.84 12.00 -11.48
N GLN A 319 -17.56 13.02 -11.94
CA GLN A 319 -18.22 14.02 -11.08
C GLN A 319 -19.20 13.36 -10.11
N TRP A 320 -19.97 12.39 -10.60
CA TRP A 320 -20.88 11.61 -9.77
C TRP A 320 -20.13 10.76 -8.75
N ALA A 321 -19.05 10.09 -9.15
CA ALA A 321 -18.21 9.31 -8.23
C ALA A 321 -17.58 10.17 -7.12
N LEU A 322 -17.03 11.35 -7.49
CA LEU A 322 -16.47 12.32 -6.55
C LEU A 322 -17.52 12.87 -5.59
N LYS A 323 -18.71 13.24 -6.10
CA LYS A 323 -19.82 13.77 -5.30
C LYS A 323 -20.26 12.78 -4.22
N LEU A 324 -20.31 11.48 -4.55
CA LEU A 324 -20.85 10.45 -3.65
C LEU A 324 -19.77 9.65 -2.91
N GLY A 325 -18.50 9.89 -3.21
CA GLY A 325 -17.35 9.15 -2.67
C GLY A 325 -17.39 7.66 -3.03
N VAL A 326 -17.75 7.28 -4.26
CA VAL A 326 -17.85 5.87 -4.69
C VAL A 326 -16.76 5.52 -5.70
N GLY A 327 -16.38 4.23 -5.76
CA GLY A 327 -15.44 3.71 -6.76
C GLY A 327 -16.09 3.43 -8.12
N LEU A 328 -15.28 3.46 -9.17
CA LEU A 328 -15.62 3.09 -10.54
C LEU A 328 -14.67 1.98 -11.05
N THR A 329 -15.18 1.13 -11.93
CA THR A 329 -14.33 0.28 -12.79
C THR A 329 -14.38 0.79 -14.24
N VAL A 330 -13.37 0.45 -15.03
CA VAL A 330 -13.27 0.85 -16.43
C VAL A 330 -13.13 -0.39 -17.30
N ILE A 331 -13.86 -0.43 -18.41
CA ILE A 331 -13.83 -1.54 -19.34
C ILE A 331 -13.40 -1.04 -20.71
N GLY A 332 -12.18 -1.41 -21.10
CA GLY A 332 -11.71 -1.31 -22.49
C GLY A 332 -11.97 -2.62 -23.23
N GLY A 333 -10.92 -3.42 -23.45
CA GLY A 333 -11.02 -4.71 -24.17
C GLY A 333 -11.62 -5.89 -23.39
N SER A 334 -12.07 -5.70 -22.15
CA SER A 334 -12.75 -6.69 -21.28
C SER A 334 -11.97 -7.96 -20.90
N HIS A 335 -10.62 -7.92 -20.96
CA HIS A 335 -9.74 -9.05 -20.59
C HIS A 335 -9.32 -9.11 -19.12
N SER A 336 -9.46 -8.02 -18.35
CA SER A 336 -9.11 -7.99 -16.93
C SER A 336 -10.23 -8.60 -16.08
N GLY A 337 -9.87 -9.39 -15.07
CA GLY A 337 -10.81 -9.89 -14.05
C GLY A 337 -11.39 -8.79 -13.16
N HIS A 338 -10.79 -7.59 -13.18
CA HIS A 338 -11.13 -6.47 -12.31
C HIS A 338 -11.89 -5.34 -13.00
N CYS A 339 -12.26 -5.53 -14.27
CA CYS A 339 -13.05 -4.54 -15.02
C CYS A 339 -14.54 -4.52 -14.61
N LEU A 340 -15.00 -5.54 -13.88
CA LEU A 340 -16.30 -5.62 -13.23
C LEU A 340 -16.13 -6.03 -11.77
N TRP A 341 -16.94 -5.44 -10.89
CA TRP A 341 -16.95 -5.76 -9.46
C TRP A 341 -18.39 -5.73 -8.91
N PRO A 342 -18.72 -6.55 -7.90
CA PRO A 342 -20.06 -6.58 -7.33
C PRO A 342 -20.51 -5.22 -6.81
N ASN A 343 -21.68 -4.76 -7.25
CA ASN A 343 -22.32 -3.50 -6.84
C ASN A 343 -21.48 -2.23 -7.10
N VAL A 344 -20.51 -2.30 -8.00
CA VAL A 344 -19.71 -1.15 -8.46
C VAL A 344 -20.20 -0.70 -9.84
N VAL A 345 -20.13 0.60 -10.11
CA VAL A 345 -20.45 1.15 -11.43
C VAL A 345 -19.27 0.96 -12.39
N ALA A 346 -19.54 0.41 -13.56
CA ALA A 346 -18.55 0.22 -14.62
C ALA A 346 -18.73 1.22 -15.77
N VAL A 347 -17.61 1.79 -16.22
CA VAL A 347 -17.54 2.71 -17.36
C VAL A 347 -17.02 1.96 -18.58
N ASP A 348 -17.91 1.76 -19.55
CA ASP A 348 -17.65 1.09 -20.81
C ASP A 348 -17.13 2.06 -21.87
N MET A 349 -15.87 1.88 -22.27
CA MET A 349 -15.23 2.70 -23.29
C MET A 349 -15.46 2.19 -24.72
N GLU A 350 -16.27 1.15 -24.94
CA GLU A 350 -16.47 0.55 -26.27
C GLU A 350 -17.01 1.52 -27.34
N ALA A 351 -17.67 2.62 -26.97
CA ALA A 351 -18.10 3.64 -27.94
C ALA A 351 -16.98 4.61 -28.37
N PHE A 352 -15.81 4.56 -27.73
CA PHE A 352 -14.59 5.27 -28.11
C PHE A 352 -13.73 4.35 -28.97
N ASP A 353 -14.18 4.07 -30.19
CA ASP A 353 -13.66 3.01 -31.07
C ASP A 353 -12.95 3.51 -32.34
N GLN A 354 -12.68 4.82 -32.44
CA GLN A 354 -12.05 5.41 -33.62
C GLN A 354 -10.52 5.30 -33.63
N VAL A 355 -9.96 5.04 -34.81
CA VAL A 355 -8.51 5.07 -35.07
C VAL A 355 -8.22 6.02 -36.21
N HIS A 356 -7.31 6.97 -35.98
CA HIS A 356 -6.87 7.95 -36.98
C HIS A 356 -5.37 7.82 -37.24
N VAL A 357 -4.98 8.05 -38.49
CA VAL A 357 -3.58 8.04 -38.93
C VAL A 357 -3.19 9.45 -39.33
N GLN A 358 -2.12 9.96 -38.74
CA GLN A 358 -1.57 11.26 -39.09
C GLN A 358 -0.18 11.09 -39.74
N ALA A 359 -0.04 11.59 -40.96
CA ALA A 359 1.23 11.62 -41.67
C ALA A 359 2.21 12.65 -41.07
N PRO A 360 3.52 12.52 -41.31
CA PRO A 360 4.51 13.49 -40.86
C PRO A 360 4.18 14.88 -41.39
N ARG A 361 4.17 15.89 -40.52
CA ARG A 361 4.09 17.30 -40.93
C ARG A 361 5.51 17.86 -41.02
N ASP A 362 5.81 18.50 -42.14
CA ASP A 362 7.07 19.17 -42.41
C ASP A 362 7.10 20.51 -41.62
N ASN A 363 7.37 20.45 -40.31
CA ASN A 363 7.48 21.64 -39.46
C ASN A 363 8.96 21.96 -39.24
N GLY A 364 9.54 22.77 -40.13
CA GLY A 364 10.97 23.09 -40.21
C GLY A 364 11.54 23.99 -39.11
N THR A 365 11.26 23.76 -37.82
CA THR A 365 11.85 24.58 -36.74
C THR A 365 12.21 23.87 -35.43
N ASP A 366 12.08 22.55 -35.30
CA ASP A 366 12.50 21.86 -34.06
C ASP A 366 13.21 20.50 -34.33
N PRO A 367 14.55 20.44 -34.23
CA PRO A 367 15.34 19.25 -34.59
C PRO A 367 15.25 18.09 -33.58
N ASP A 368 14.70 18.29 -32.38
CA ASP A 368 14.58 17.24 -31.35
C ASP A 368 13.24 16.44 -31.41
N LEU A 369 12.27 16.92 -32.19
CA LEU A 369 10.96 16.27 -32.38
C LEU A 369 10.93 15.52 -33.71
N ASN A 370 11.44 14.29 -33.71
CA ASN A 370 11.40 13.38 -34.87
C ASN A 370 10.03 13.38 -35.55
N SER A 371 10.02 13.82 -36.81
CA SER A 371 8.90 13.90 -37.77
C SER A 371 8.35 12.51 -38.16
N GLY A 372 7.89 11.72 -37.19
CA GLY A 372 7.31 10.40 -37.41
C GLY A 372 5.79 10.45 -37.58
N SER A 373 5.23 9.47 -38.31
CA SER A 373 3.78 9.27 -38.38
C SER A 373 3.20 8.92 -37.00
N LEU A 374 1.97 9.36 -36.73
CA LEU A 374 1.27 9.09 -35.48
C LEU A 374 0.00 8.27 -35.72
N ILE A 375 -0.34 7.42 -34.75
CA ILE A 375 -1.63 6.73 -34.68
C ILE A 375 -2.37 7.24 -33.45
N ILE A 376 -3.55 7.81 -33.65
CA ILE A 376 -4.45 8.24 -32.58
C ILE A 376 -5.51 7.17 -32.44
N ALA A 377 -5.52 6.46 -31.32
CA ALA A 377 -6.48 5.40 -31.04
C ALA A 377 -7.32 5.76 -29.81
N GLU A 378 -8.63 5.66 -29.95
CA GLU A 378 -9.55 5.81 -28.83
C GLU A 378 -9.50 4.59 -27.88
N ALA A 379 -9.88 4.79 -26.62
CA ALA A 379 -9.63 3.82 -25.54
C ALA A 379 -10.44 2.51 -25.64
N GLY A 380 -11.53 2.51 -26.42
CA GLY A 380 -12.33 1.34 -26.76
C GLY A 380 -11.74 0.48 -27.88
N CYS A 381 -10.79 1.01 -28.66
CA CYS A 381 -10.14 0.26 -29.74
C CYS A 381 -9.41 -0.98 -29.22
N LYS A 382 -9.49 -2.05 -29.98
CA LYS A 382 -8.71 -3.27 -29.73
C LYS A 382 -7.45 -3.25 -30.58
N THR A 383 -6.43 -4.01 -30.18
CA THR A 383 -5.17 -4.17 -30.91
C THR A 383 -5.39 -4.41 -32.40
N GLY A 384 -6.32 -5.31 -32.76
CA GLY A 384 -6.57 -5.65 -34.16
C GLY A 384 -7.14 -4.48 -34.96
N ASP A 385 -7.91 -3.59 -34.33
CA ASP A 385 -8.50 -2.42 -34.99
C ASP A 385 -7.39 -1.42 -35.31
N ILE A 386 -6.50 -1.17 -34.36
CA ILE A 386 -5.35 -0.27 -34.50
C ILE A 386 -4.36 -0.80 -35.54
N VAL A 387 -4.01 -2.11 -35.48
CA VAL A 387 -3.08 -2.74 -36.41
C VAL A 387 -3.61 -2.70 -37.85
N ARG A 388 -4.90 -3.00 -38.07
CA ARG A 388 -5.51 -2.94 -39.41
C ARG A 388 -5.48 -1.50 -39.97
N ALA A 389 -5.85 -0.52 -39.16
CA ALA A 389 -5.86 0.89 -39.57
C ALA A 389 -4.44 1.40 -39.88
N ALA A 390 -3.45 1.09 -39.02
CA ALA A 390 -2.06 1.45 -39.26
C ALA A 390 -1.51 0.80 -40.53
N MET A 391 -1.78 -0.50 -40.72
CA MET A 391 -1.31 -1.24 -41.90
C MET A 391 -1.89 -0.72 -43.22
N ALA A 392 -3.15 -0.26 -43.22
CA ALA A 392 -3.74 0.38 -44.40
C ALA A 392 -2.95 1.62 -44.86
N ALA A 393 -2.19 2.25 -43.96
CA ALA A 393 -1.28 3.35 -44.24
C ALA A 393 0.20 2.93 -44.38
N GLY A 394 0.50 1.62 -44.43
CA GLY A 394 1.87 1.10 -44.50
C GLY A 394 2.64 1.22 -43.17
N LEU A 395 1.93 1.37 -42.05
CA LEU A 395 2.50 1.60 -40.72
C LEU A 395 2.16 0.46 -39.74
N THR A 396 2.83 0.46 -38.60
CA THR A 396 2.56 -0.41 -37.45
C THR A 396 2.81 0.33 -36.14
N VAL A 397 2.29 -0.22 -35.05
CA VAL A 397 2.54 0.20 -33.66
C VAL A 397 2.88 -1.06 -32.86
N PRO A 398 3.93 -1.05 -32.02
CA PRO A 398 4.21 -2.18 -31.14
C PRO A 398 3.07 -2.31 -30.13
N LEU A 399 2.15 -3.23 -30.36
CA LEU A 399 1.00 -3.51 -29.47
C LEU A 399 1.06 -4.97 -29.00
N GLY A 400 0.06 -5.38 -28.22
CA GLY A 400 -0.02 -6.75 -27.72
C GLY A 400 -0.25 -7.82 -28.81
N ALA A 401 0.12 -9.07 -28.52
CA ALA A 401 0.00 -10.19 -29.48
C ALA A 401 -1.44 -10.62 -29.81
N ARG A 402 -2.45 -10.20 -29.02
CA ARG A 402 -3.83 -10.67 -29.17
C ARG A 402 -4.73 -9.58 -29.76
N PRO A 403 -5.45 -9.84 -30.88
CA PRO A 403 -6.18 -8.80 -31.61
C PRO A 403 -7.37 -8.22 -30.83
N SER A 404 -7.90 -8.97 -29.86
CA SER A 404 -9.08 -8.55 -29.09
C SER A 404 -8.78 -7.80 -27.79
N VAL A 405 -7.51 -7.57 -27.46
CA VAL A 405 -7.11 -6.86 -26.24
C VAL A 405 -7.18 -5.34 -26.46
N GLY A 406 -7.56 -4.57 -25.44
CA GLY A 406 -7.74 -3.11 -25.51
C GLY A 406 -6.84 -2.33 -24.54
N ALA A 407 -7.20 -1.07 -24.27
CA ALA A 407 -6.38 -0.06 -23.57
C ALA A 407 -5.70 -0.51 -22.27
N GLY A 408 -6.34 -1.36 -21.48
CA GLY A 408 -5.76 -1.87 -20.24
C GLY A 408 -4.35 -2.46 -20.43
N LEU A 409 -4.10 -3.18 -21.53
CA LEU A 409 -2.78 -3.79 -21.76
C LEU A 409 -1.71 -2.77 -22.14
N TRP A 410 -1.98 -1.93 -23.14
CA TRP A 410 -0.98 -1.06 -23.73
C TRP A 410 -0.68 0.19 -22.87
N LEU A 411 -1.56 0.54 -21.92
CA LEU A 411 -1.27 1.49 -20.83
C LEU A 411 -0.45 0.86 -19.69
N GLN A 412 -0.32 -0.46 -19.64
CA GLN A 412 0.39 -1.19 -18.58
C GLN A 412 1.73 -1.78 -19.04
N GLY A 413 2.19 -1.44 -20.24
CA GLY A 413 3.34 -2.09 -20.87
C GLY A 413 2.98 -2.43 -22.31
N GLY A 414 2.40 -3.60 -22.53
CA GLY A 414 2.01 -4.10 -23.85
C GLY A 414 3.08 -5.01 -24.43
N LEU A 415 3.06 -6.27 -23.95
CA LEU A 415 3.91 -7.34 -24.46
C LEU A 415 3.36 -7.87 -25.79
N GLY A 416 4.18 -7.83 -26.84
CA GLY A 416 3.83 -8.36 -28.15
C GLY A 416 5.04 -8.52 -29.07
N HIS A 417 4.79 -8.95 -30.31
CA HIS A 417 5.83 -9.44 -31.22
C HIS A 417 6.89 -8.42 -31.63
N LEU A 418 6.57 -7.12 -31.55
CA LEU A 418 7.50 -6.03 -31.85
C LEU A 418 8.26 -5.50 -30.64
N ALA A 419 8.04 -6.07 -29.45
CA ALA A 419 8.63 -5.57 -28.20
C ALA A 419 10.17 -5.53 -28.26
N ARG A 420 10.82 -6.59 -28.78
CA ARG A 420 12.28 -6.64 -28.94
C ARG A 420 12.81 -5.61 -29.95
N LEU A 421 12.03 -5.26 -30.97
CA LEU A 421 12.44 -4.33 -32.01
C LEU A 421 12.27 -2.87 -31.61
N HIS A 422 11.10 -2.51 -31.06
CA HIS A 422 10.68 -1.12 -30.83
C HIS A 422 10.38 -0.76 -29.37
N GLY A 423 10.46 -1.71 -28.45
CA GLY A 423 10.08 -1.55 -27.05
C GLY A 423 8.62 -1.94 -26.83
N LEU A 424 8.17 -1.83 -25.57
CA LEU A 424 6.79 -2.12 -25.20
C LEU A 424 5.82 -1.13 -25.83
N ALA A 425 4.53 -1.47 -25.88
CA ALA A 425 3.51 -0.54 -26.41
C ALA A 425 3.52 0.81 -25.72
N CYS A 426 3.70 0.79 -24.40
CA CYS A 426 3.75 1.99 -23.60
C CYS A 426 4.94 2.89 -23.97
N ASP A 427 6.05 2.34 -24.49
CA ASP A 427 7.23 3.12 -24.88
C ASP A 427 6.95 4.01 -26.08
N SER A 428 6.03 3.58 -26.95
CA SER A 428 5.59 4.30 -28.14
C SER A 428 4.47 5.32 -27.86
N ILE A 429 3.96 5.41 -26.63
CA ILE A 429 3.00 6.45 -26.25
C ILE A 429 3.74 7.79 -26.15
N VAL A 430 3.26 8.78 -26.92
CA VAL A 430 3.78 10.16 -26.94
C VAL A 430 2.79 11.18 -26.38
N GLY A 431 1.52 10.81 -26.24
CA GLY A 431 0.50 11.64 -25.61
C GLY A 431 -0.82 10.89 -25.43
N PHE A 432 -1.75 11.49 -24.69
CA PHE A 432 -3.11 10.97 -24.49
C PHE A 432 -4.07 12.05 -24.02
N THR A 433 -5.36 11.74 -24.13
CA THR A 433 -6.46 12.52 -23.57
C THR A 433 -7.19 11.69 -22.52
N MET A 434 -7.39 12.24 -21.32
CA MET A 434 -8.08 11.55 -20.22
C MET A 434 -9.01 12.47 -19.44
N VAL A 435 -9.90 11.88 -18.65
CA VAL A 435 -10.62 12.59 -17.59
C VAL A 435 -9.93 12.33 -16.26
N SER A 436 -9.50 13.40 -15.59
CA SER A 436 -8.89 13.31 -14.26
C SER A 436 -9.90 12.89 -13.21
N VAL A 437 -9.51 12.00 -12.31
CA VAL A 437 -10.40 11.50 -11.24
C VAL A 437 -10.35 12.30 -9.94
N ASP A 438 -9.51 13.33 -9.86
CA ASP A 438 -9.51 14.30 -8.74
C ASP A 438 -10.46 15.50 -8.98
N SER A 439 -10.63 15.91 -10.23
CA SER A 439 -11.24 17.19 -10.62
C SER A 439 -12.27 17.07 -11.74
N ALA A 440 -12.37 15.89 -12.37
CA ALA A 440 -13.17 15.64 -13.57
C ALA A 440 -12.81 16.53 -14.78
N GLN A 441 -11.65 17.18 -14.78
CA GLN A 441 -11.17 17.95 -15.93
C GLN A 441 -10.71 17.03 -17.07
N ILE A 442 -10.83 17.52 -18.31
CA ILE A 442 -10.29 16.84 -19.49
C ILE A 442 -8.82 17.25 -19.63
N LEU A 443 -7.91 16.30 -19.43
CA LEU A 443 -6.48 16.52 -19.49
C LEU A 443 -5.93 16.03 -20.83
N CYS A 444 -5.18 16.89 -21.51
CA CYS A 444 -4.41 16.57 -22.70
C CYS A 444 -2.93 16.59 -22.33
N VAL A 445 -2.30 15.42 -22.32
CA VAL A 445 -0.95 15.21 -21.78
C VAL A 445 -0.01 14.79 -22.90
N GLY A 446 1.17 15.40 -22.95
CA GLY A 446 2.16 15.11 -23.99
C GLY A 446 1.76 15.64 -25.37
N HIS A 447 2.13 14.92 -26.42
CA HIS A 447 1.87 15.32 -27.80
C HIS A 447 0.45 14.90 -28.25
N VAL A 448 -0.50 15.81 -28.08
CA VAL A 448 -1.87 15.70 -28.60
C VAL A 448 -2.01 16.67 -29.78
N PRO A 449 -2.24 16.19 -31.02
CA PRO A 449 -2.38 17.08 -32.17
C PRO A 449 -3.61 18.00 -32.04
N ASN A 450 -3.49 19.26 -32.51
CA ASN A 450 -4.55 20.28 -32.39
C ASN A 450 -5.91 19.83 -32.96
N GLU A 451 -5.90 18.98 -33.99
CA GLU A 451 -7.09 18.43 -34.65
C GLU A 451 -7.91 17.54 -33.70
N TYR A 452 -7.23 16.90 -32.76
CA TYR A 452 -7.79 15.98 -31.77
C TYR A 452 -7.81 16.59 -30.36
N TRP A 453 -7.56 17.90 -30.24
CA TRP A 453 -7.65 18.62 -28.98
C TRP A 453 -9.13 18.86 -28.61
N PRO A 454 -9.63 18.31 -27.48
CA PRO A 454 -11.00 18.54 -27.04
C PRO A 454 -11.26 20.02 -26.71
N THR A 455 -12.45 20.53 -27.00
CA THR A 455 -12.81 21.96 -26.79
C THR A 455 -12.59 22.48 -25.37
N SER A 456 -12.65 21.60 -24.35
CA SER A 456 -12.41 21.93 -22.95
C SER A 456 -11.18 21.20 -22.37
N GLY A 457 -10.30 20.71 -23.24
CA GLY A 457 -9.04 20.07 -22.87
C GLY A 457 -8.06 21.10 -22.31
N VAL A 458 -7.45 20.78 -21.17
CA VAL A 458 -6.40 21.59 -20.55
C VAL A 458 -5.11 20.79 -20.45
N ARG A 459 -3.97 21.49 -20.51
CA ARG A 459 -2.66 20.91 -20.26
C ARG A 459 -2.34 21.02 -18.76
N PRO A 460 -2.11 19.92 -18.05
CA PRO A 460 -1.82 19.98 -16.61
C PRO A 460 -0.36 20.38 -16.34
N GLU A 461 -0.11 21.04 -15.20
CA GLU A 461 1.25 21.46 -14.80
C GLU A 461 2.21 20.27 -14.58
N ASN A 462 1.67 19.13 -14.13
CA ASN A 462 2.42 17.90 -13.90
C ASN A 462 2.38 16.93 -15.10
N GLU A 463 2.21 17.44 -16.33
CA GLU A 463 2.05 16.58 -17.53
C GLU A 463 3.17 15.56 -17.71
N ALA A 464 4.42 15.90 -17.38
CA ALA A 464 5.55 14.99 -17.50
C ALA A 464 5.43 13.79 -16.54
N GLU A 465 4.91 14.01 -15.32
CA GLU A 465 4.68 12.92 -14.36
C GLU A 465 3.52 12.03 -14.80
N LEU A 466 2.43 12.63 -15.31
CA LEU A 466 1.28 11.87 -15.82
C LEU A 466 1.65 11.08 -17.08
N LEU A 467 2.44 11.65 -17.98
CA LEU A 467 2.94 10.94 -19.16
C LEU A 467 3.78 9.74 -18.76
N TRP A 468 4.75 9.95 -17.88
CA TRP A 468 5.57 8.87 -17.32
C TRP A 468 4.72 7.77 -16.67
N ALA A 469 3.70 8.16 -15.90
CA ALA A 469 2.83 7.26 -15.16
C ALA A 469 1.96 6.39 -16.07
N MET A 470 1.35 6.99 -17.09
CA MET A 470 0.50 6.27 -18.04
C MET A 470 1.29 5.33 -18.96
N LYS A 471 2.62 5.48 -19.03
CA LYS A 471 3.52 4.54 -19.71
C LYS A 471 3.86 3.32 -18.84
N GLY A 472 2.86 2.68 -18.22
CA GLY A 472 3.05 1.44 -17.47
C GLY A 472 2.10 1.18 -16.29
N ALA A 473 1.40 2.20 -15.77
CA ALA A 473 0.54 2.04 -14.60
C ALA A 473 -0.93 1.77 -14.91
N GLY A 474 -1.31 1.73 -16.18
CA GLY A 474 -2.69 1.43 -16.58
C GLY A 474 -3.68 2.51 -16.18
N SER A 475 -4.87 2.10 -15.78
CA SER A 475 -5.98 2.98 -15.38
C SER A 475 -5.85 3.53 -13.96
N ASN A 476 -4.64 3.67 -13.42
CA ASN A 476 -4.46 4.10 -12.03
C ASN A 476 -4.74 5.60 -11.81
N PHE A 477 -4.59 6.45 -12.83
CA PHE A 477 -4.51 7.91 -12.64
C PHE A 477 -5.61 8.71 -13.35
N GLY A 478 -6.48 8.04 -14.12
CA GLY A 478 -7.54 8.69 -14.86
C GLY A 478 -8.25 7.74 -15.82
N ILE A 479 -9.38 8.19 -16.37
CA ILE A 479 -10.10 7.46 -17.42
C ILE A 479 -9.62 7.99 -18.77
N VAL A 480 -8.75 7.22 -19.43
CA VAL A 480 -8.23 7.55 -20.76
C VAL A 480 -9.33 7.43 -21.80
N THR A 481 -9.39 8.40 -22.70
CA THR A 481 -10.36 8.47 -23.81
C THR A 481 -9.71 8.23 -25.16
N SER A 482 -8.46 8.70 -25.35
CA SER A 482 -7.66 8.42 -26.52
C SER A 482 -6.17 8.49 -26.21
N VAL A 483 -5.36 7.83 -27.03
CA VAL A 483 -3.90 7.76 -26.90
C VAL A 483 -3.24 7.94 -28.26
N ILE A 484 -2.09 8.60 -28.25
CA ILE A 484 -1.30 8.91 -29.42
C ILE A 484 -0.03 8.10 -29.36
N PHE A 485 0.15 7.26 -30.37
CA PHE A 485 1.32 6.42 -30.56
C PHE A 485 2.23 6.97 -31.65
N LYS A 486 3.54 6.88 -31.42
CA LYS A 486 4.53 6.87 -32.49
C LYS A 486 4.37 5.62 -33.35
N ALA A 487 4.28 5.80 -34.65
CA ALA A 487 4.16 4.71 -35.62
C ALA A 487 5.51 4.40 -36.30
N TYR A 488 5.61 3.18 -36.84
CA TYR A 488 6.78 2.67 -37.55
C TYR A 488 6.37 2.09 -38.90
N PRO A 489 7.27 1.96 -39.88
CA PRO A 489 6.98 1.25 -41.13
C PRO A 489 6.52 -0.19 -40.85
N ALA A 490 5.45 -0.64 -41.52
CA ALA A 490 4.93 -1.99 -41.35
C ALA A 490 5.94 -3.05 -41.86
N PRO A 491 6.38 -4.01 -41.03
CA PRO A 491 7.22 -5.12 -41.49
C PRO A 491 6.36 -6.26 -42.06
N ALA A 492 7.00 -7.11 -42.87
CA ALA A 492 6.55 -8.47 -43.10
C ALA A 492 7.17 -9.40 -42.03
N TYR A 493 6.46 -10.45 -41.65
CA TYR A 493 6.91 -11.41 -40.65
C TYR A 493 7.17 -12.77 -41.27
N THR A 494 8.28 -13.39 -40.90
CA THR A 494 8.52 -14.80 -41.15
C THR A 494 8.32 -15.56 -39.84
N VAL A 495 7.35 -16.47 -39.81
CA VAL A 495 6.97 -17.27 -38.64
C VAL A 495 7.33 -18.72 -38.86
N ARG A 496 8.08 -19.31 -37.93
CA ARG A 496 8.51 -20.71 -37.99
C ARG A 496 8.18 -21.43 -36.69
N ASN A 497 7.72 -22.67 -36.78
CA ASN A 497 7.28 -23.45 -35.63
C ASN A 497 7.99 -24.80 -35.52
N TRP A 498 8.28 -25.22 -34.29
CA TRP A 498 8.82 -26.54 -33.92
C TRP A 498 8.02 -27.13 -32.78
N ILE A 499 7.90 -28.46 -32.76
CA ILE A 499 7.33 -29.22 -31.64
C ILE A 499 8.32 -30.32 -31.30
N VAL A 500 8.88 -30.25 -30.09
CA VAL A 500 9.88 -31.20 -29.60
C VAL A 500 9.24 -32.03 -28.49
N PRO A 501 9.03 -33.34 -28.69
CA PRO A 501 8.60 -34.23 -27.62
C PRO A 501 9.71 -34.39 -26.60
N LEU A 502 9.35 -34.41 -25.32
CA LEU A 502 10.27 -34.54 -24.19
C LEU A 502 9.98 -35.86 -23.46
N ASP A 503 11.00 -36.71 -23.36
CA ASP A 503 10.85 -38.07 -22.82
C ASP A 503 10.86 -38.10 -21.28
N ASP A 504 11.67 -37.25 -20.65
CA ASP A 504 11.81 -37.15 -19.20
C ASP A 504 12.23 -35.74 -18.74
N ASP A 505 12.25 -35.52 -17.42
CA ASP A 505 12.65 -34.26 -16.78
C ASP A 505 14.07 -33.82 -17.10
N PHE A 506 14.99 -34.76 -17.31
CA PHE A 506 16.38 -34.43 -17.61
C PHE A 506 16.46 -33.87 -19.03
N GLU A 507 15.81 -34.53 -19.99
CA GLU A 507 15.71 -34.06 -21.37
C GLU A 507 14.98 -32.72 -21.44
N ALA A 508 13.87 -32.56 -20.72
CA ALA A 508 13.12 -31.31 -20.66
C ALA A 508 13.99 -30.13 -20.22
N ARG A 509 14.73 -30.28 -19.11
CA ARG A 509 15.65 -29.25 -18.60
C ARG A 509 16.81 -28.99 -19.57
N ARG A 510 17.39 -30.04 -20.15
CA ARG A 510 18.46 -29.91 -21.15
C ARG A 510 17.98 -29.11 -22.36
N ARG A 511 16.80 -29.44 -22.90
CA ARG A 511 16.22 -28.76 -24.07
C ARG A 511 15.84 -27.31 -23.79
N LEU A 512 15.31 -26.99 -22.61
CA LEU A 512 15.10 -25.61 -22.18
C LEU A 512 16.42 -24.83 -22.12
N SER A 513 17.48 -25.44 -21.59
CA SER A 513 18.81 -24.83 -21.53
C SER A 513 19.43 -24.60 -22.90
N GLU A 514 19.33 -25.57 -23.81
CA GLU A 514 19.78 -25.44 -25.19
C GLU A 514 19.00 -24.37 -25.94
N PHE A 515 17.67 -24.34 -25.77
CA PHE A 515 16.82 -23.33 -26.36
C PHE A 515 17.22 -21.92 -25.92
N ASP A 516 17.37 -21.70 -24.62
CA ASP A 516 17.74 -20.39 -24.06
C ASP A 516 19.12 -19.94 -24.58
N ARG A 517 20.14 -20.79 -24.39
CA ARG A 517 21.54 -20.42 -24.63
C ARG A 517 21.94 -20.43 -26.09
N LEU A 518 21.43 -21.37 -26.87
CA LEU A 518 21.91 -21.60 -28.24
C LEU A 518 20.94 -21.10 -29.32
N VAL A 519 19.69 -20.81 -28.96
CA VAL A 519 18.70 -20.26 -29.89
C VAL A 519 18.35 -18.84 -29.47
N ALA A 520 17.66 -18.66 -28.34
CA ALA A 520 17.08 -17.38 -27.96
C ALA A 520 18.15 -16.29 -27.75
N SER A 521 19.23 -16.57 -27.00
CA SER A 521 20.22 -15.58 -26.61
C SER A 521 21.02 -14.96 -27.78
N ILE A 522 21.13 -15.68 -28.90
CA ILE A 522 21.88 -15.26 -30.08
C ILE A 522 21.02 -14.60 -31.16
N LEU A 523 19.70 -14.55 -30.97
CA LEU A 523 18.80 -13.95 -31.96
C LEU A 523 19.01 -12.44 -32.08
N PRO A 524 18.97 -11.89 -33.31
CA PRO A 524 19.08 -10.48 -33.54
C PRO A 524 17.83 -9.76 -33.01
N ARG A 525 17.93 -8.45 -32.88
CA ARG A 525 16.87 -7.62 -32.29
C ARG A 525 15.52 -7.69 -33.02
N ASN A 526 15.54 -7.92 -34.34
CA ASN A 526 14.34 -8.05 -35.16
C ASN A 526 13.74 -9.46 -35.16
N CYS A 527 14.29 -10.39 -34.36
CA CYS A 527 13.80 -11.75 -34.22
C CYS A 527 13.50 -12.07 -32.75
N SER A 528 12.46 -12.86 -32.51
CA SER A 528 12.12 -13.42 -31.19
C SER A 528 11.89 -14.93 -31.30
N ALA A 529 12.11 -15.65 -30.20
CA ALA A 529 11.77 -17.05 -30.05
C ALA A 529 10.92 -17.27 -28.78
N ASP A 530 9.65 -17.56 -28.96
CA ASP A 530 8.74 -17.86 -27.85
C ASP A 530 8.67 -19.38 -27.64
N ALA A 531 8.66 -19.81 -26.38
CA ALA A 531 8.58 -21.23 -26.01
C ALA A 531 7.29 -21.55 -25.25
N TYR A 532 6.79 -22.75 -25.46
CA TYR A 532 5.53 -23.26 -24.91
C TYR A 532 5.80 -24.61 -24.27
N LEU A 533 5.59 -24.70 -22.96
CA LEU A 533 5.69 -25.96 -22.24
C LEU A 533 4.27 -26.42 -21.89
N TYR A 534 3.88 -27.56 -22.45
CA TYR A 534 2.54 -28.13 -22.30
C TYR A 534 2.62 -29.65 -22.42
N CYS A 535 1.48 -30.32 -22.25
CA CYS A 535 1.40 -31.75 -22.44
C CYS A 535 0.33 -32.10 -23.45
N ASP A 536 0.65 -33.03 -24.35
CA ASP A 536 -0.27 -33.60 -25.31
C ASP A 536 -0.24 -35.12 -25.20
N ALA A 537 -1.42 -35.75 -25.18
CA ALA A 537 -1.59 -37.20 -25.03
C ALA A 537 -0.76 -37.85 -23.89
N GLY A 538 -0.47 -37.12 -22.81
CA GLY A 538 0.31 -37.60 -21.66
C GLY A 538 1.83 -37.45 -21.80
N GLN A 539 2.33 -36.91 -22.92
CA GLN A 539 3.74 -36.63 -23.16
C GLN A 539 4.03 -35.12 -23.04
N LEU A 540 5.12 -34.76 -22.38
CA LEU A 540 5.58 -33.38 -22.27
C LEU A 540 6.08 -32.88 -23.64
N GLN A 541 5.71 -31.66 -24.02
CA GLN A 541 6.04 -31.06 -25.30
C GLN A 541 6.67 -29.69 -25.09
N LEU A 542 7.76 -29.42 -25.81
CA LEU A 542 8.34 -28.09 -25.98
C LEU A 542 8.02 -27.59 -27.38
N GLY A 543 7.02 -26.71 -27.46
CA GLY A 543 6.71 -26.00 -28.70
C GLY A 543 7.49 -24.69 -28.78
N ILE A 544 7.97 -24.33 -29.96
CA ILE A 544 8.76 -23.11 -30.17
C ILE A 544 8.24 -22.39 -31.40
N THR A 545 8.05 -21.07 -31.29
CA THR A 545 7.74 -20.18 -32.42
C THR A 545 8.82 -19.12 -32.55
N THR A 546 9.47 -19.04 -33.71
CA THR A 546 10.34 -17.90 -34.03
C THR A 546 9.62 -16.92 -34.95
N ILE A 547 9.77 -15.63 -34.67
CA ILE A 547 9.15 -14.54 -35.42
C ILE A 547 10.23 -13.55 -35.81
N GLU A 548 10.43 -13.40 -37.12
CA GLU A 548 11.41 -12.47 -37.69
C GLU A 548 10.68 -11.34 -38.42
N ALA A 549 10.87 -10.10 -37.97
CA ALA A 549 10.32 -8.91 -38.61
C ALA A 549 11.32 -8.33 -39.63
N CYS A 550 10.90 -8.25 -40.89
CA CYS A 550 11.72 -7.78 -42.00
C CYS A 550 11.03 -6.62 -42.74
N THR A 551 11.78 -5.52 -42.95
CA THR A 551 11.38 -4.40 -43.81
C THR A 551 11.97 -4.51 -45.22
N THR A 552 12.93 -5.43 -45.43
CA THR A 552 13.61 -5.72 -46.71
C THR A 552 13.57 -7.22 -47.00
N GLN A 553 13.48 -7.63 -48.28
CA GLN A 553 13.29 -9.02 -48.72
C GLN A 553 14.51 -9.98 -48.56
N SER A 554 15.33 -9.81 -47.52
CA SER A 554 16.47 -10.70 -47.24
C SER A 554 16.23 -11.45 -45.95
N ALA A 555 16.03 -12.77 -46.02
CA ALA A 555 15.93 -13.65 -44.84
C ALA A 555 17.34 -13.89 -44.23
N SER A 556 17.45 -13.83 -42.90
CA SER A 556 18.73 -14.03 -42.19
C SER A 556 19.22 -15.49 -42.18
N GLU A 557 20.54 -15.72 -42.03
CA GLU A 557 21.22 -17.05 -42.04
C GLU A 557 21.16 -17.82 -40.70
N ILE A 558 20.60 -17.22 -39.65
CA ILE A 558 20.42 -17.80 -38.31
C ILE A 558 19.53 -19.09 -38.24
N PRO A 559 18.63 -19.40 -39.20
CA PRO A 559 17.77 -20.60 -39.20
C PRO A 559 18.49 -21.96 -39.23
N THR A 560 19.74 -22.05 -39.69
CA THR A 560 20.44 -23.34 -39.85
C THR A 560 20.88 -23.95 -38.51
N LEU A 561 21.18 -23.11 -37.51
CA LEU A 561 21.60 -23.58 -36.18
C LEU A 561 20.41 -24.08 -35.36
N ALA A 562 19.27 -23.36 -35.41
CA ALA A 562 18.05 -23.75 -34.72
C ALA A 562 17.51 -25.10 -35.21
N GLY A 563 17.53 -25.37 -36.52
CA GLY A 563 17.14 -26.68 -37.06
C GLY A 563 18.08 -27.83 -36.65
N THR A 564 19.35 -27.54 -36.37
CA THR A 564 20.30 -28.53 -35.86
C THR A 564 20.01 -28.90 -34.40
N ILE A 565 19.53 -27.94 -33.61
CA ILE A 565 19.28 -28.10 -32.17
C ILE A 565 17.84 -28.63 -31.90
N LEU A 566 16.84 -28.05 -32.57
CA LEU A 566 15.41 -28.30 -32.35
C LEU A 566 14.84 -29.39 -33.26
N GLY A 567 15.60 -29.84 -34.26
CA GLY A 567 15.13 -30.80 -35.25
C GLY A 567 14.34 -30.17 -36.40
N PRO A 568 13.53 -30.96 -37.14
CA PRO A 568 12.87 -30.48 -38.35
C PRO A 568 11.81 -29.43 -38.05
N GLU A 569 11.80 -28.37 -38.85
CA GLU A 569 10.75 -27.35 -38.83
C GLU A 569 9.40 -27.96 -39.21
N CYS A 570 8.36 -27.66 -38.44
CA CYS A 570 7.02 -28.18 -38.70
C CYS A 570 6.22 -27.29 -39.67
N ASN A 571 6.47 -25.98 -39.70
CA ASN A 571 5.71 -25.01 -40.49
C ASN A 571 6.48 -23.69 -40.67
N LEU A 572 6.46 -23.13 -41.89
CA LEU A 572 6.99 -21.81 -42.26
C LEU A 572 5.90 -20.99 -42.94
N LYS A 573 5.66 -19.76 -42.47
CA LYS A 573 4.75 -18.81 -43.10
C LYS A 573 5.37 -17.42 -43.18
N VAL A 574 5.11 -16.73 -44.29
CA VAL A 574 5.37 -15.30 -44.43
C VAL A 574 4.02 -14.58 -44.40
N VAL A 575 3.84 -13.68 -43.45
CA VAL A 575 2.57 -12.99 -43.18
C VAL A 575 2.80 -11.51 -42.90
N ASP A 576 1.76 -10.70 -43.05
CA ASP A 576 1.75 -9.32 -42.57
C ASP A 576 1.33 -9.26 -41.09
N SER A 577 1.21 -8.07 -40.49
CA SER A 577 0.85 -7.97 -39.06
C SER A 577 -0.56 -8.46 -38.73
N VAL A 578 -1.49 -8.49 -39.70
CA VAL A 578 -2.84 -9.06 -39.48
C VAL A 578 -2.76 -10.57 -39.51
N GLY A 579 -2.08 -11.14 -40.51
CA GLY A 579 -1.88 -12.58 -40.63
C GLY A 579 -1.04 -13.18 -39.51
N LEU A 580 -0.20 -12.37 -38.84
CA LEU A 580 0.58 -12.79 -37.68
C LEU A 580 -0.31 -13.27 -36.52
N PHE A 581 -1.50 -12.69 -36.34
CA PHE A 581 -2.43 -13.12 -35.29
C PHE A 581 -2.88 -14.58 -35.43
N ASP A 582 -2.81 -15.13 -36.65
CA ASP A 582 -3.23 -16.49 -36.99
C ASP A 582 -2.06 -17.45 -37.26
N ALA A 583 -0.83 -16.94 -37.34
CA ALA A 583 0.36 -17.72 -37.72
C ALA A 583 1.10 -18.35 -36.54
N GLU A 584 0.93 -17.81 -35.33
CA GLU A 584 1.56 -18.28 -34.09
C GLU A 584 1.02 -19.66 -33.68
N MET A 585 1.92 -20.55 -33.23
CA MET A 585 1.60 -21.92 -32.81
C MET A 585 0.52 -21.98 -31.73
N TYR A 586 0.47 -20.99 -30.84
CA TYR A 586 -0.60 -20.86 -29.85
C TYR A 586 -2.00 -20.93 -30.47
N VAL A 587 -2.24 -20.17 -31.55
CA VAL A 587 -3.53 -20.09 -32.25
C VAL A 587 -3.67 -21.23 -33.26
N SER A 588 -2.64 -21.47 -34.07
CA SER A 588 -2.71 -22.41 -35.18
C SER A 588 -2.59 -23.88 -34.78
N GLY A 589 -1.98 -24.17 -33.62
CA GLY A 589 -1.70 -25.53 -33.12
C GLY A 589 -2.45 -25.87 -31.83
N MET A 590 -2.21 -25.10 -30.76
CA MET A 590 -2.68 -25.47 -29.41
C MET A 590 -4.18 -25.24 -29.16
N HIS A 591 -4.79 -24.25 -29.83
CA HIS A 591 -6.19 -23.85 -29.58
C HIS A 591 -7.15 -24.22 -30.72
N GLY A 592 -6.69 -24.94 -31.76
CA GLY A 592 -7.54 -25.35 -32.88
C GLY A 592 -8.11 -24.19 -33.70
N GLY A 593 -7.41 -23.04 -33.73
CA GLY A 593 -7.86 -21.81 -34.39
C GLY A 593 -8.94 -21.02 -33.64
N HIS A 594 -9.48 -19.98 -34.27
CA HIS A 594 -10.53 -19.13 -33.69
C HIS A 594 -11.90 -19.81 -33.51
N GLY A 595 -12.05 -21.04 -34.01
CA GLY A 595 -13.25 -21.88 -33.86
C GLY A 595 -13.14 -22.97 -32.79
N GLY A 596 -12.01 -23.09 -32.09
CA GLY A 596 -11.78 -24.08 -31.03
C GLY A 596 -12.71 -23.88 -29.82
N GLY A 597 -12.99 -24.97 -29.10
CA GLY A 597 -14.03 -25.06 -28.06
C GLY A 597 -14.05 -23.92 -27.02
N LYS A 598 -15.23 -23.65 -26.46
CA LYS A 598 -15.43 -22.62 -25.42
C LYS A 598 -14.62 -23.01 -24.17
N THR A 599 -13.44 -22.41 -23.97
CA THR A 599 -12.65 -22.51 -22.74
C THR A 599 -12.76 -21.25 -21.89
N SER A 600 -12.34 -21.38 -20.64
CA SER A 600 -12.09 -20.29 -19.70
C SER A 600 -10.64 -20.40 -19.23
N SER A 601 -10.03 -19.28 -18.82
CA SER A 601 -8.63 -19.26 -18.40
C SER A 601 -8.37 -18.25 -17.30
N PHE A 602 -7.36 -18.56 -16.48
CA PHE A 602 -6.81 -17.68 -15.46
C PHE A 602 -5.29 -17.65 -15.61
N LYS A 603 -4.68 -16.48 -15.44
CA LYS A 603 -3.25 -16.30 -15.74
C LYS A 603 -2.55 -15.30 -14.83
N ARG A 604 -1.26 -15.52 -14.61
CA ARG A 604 -0.32 -14.57 -14.00
C ARG A 604 0.99 -14.62 -14.77
N CYS A 605 1.68 -13.48 -14.83
CA CYS A 605 2.90 -13.35 -15.62
C CYS A 605 4.07 -12.84 -14.78
N LEU A 606 5.16 -13.59 -14.77
CA LEU A 606 6.41 -13.25 -14.09
C LEU A 606 7.52 -13.03 -15.12
N PHE A 607 8.44 -12.12 -14.81
CA PHE A 607 9.62 -11.87 -15.62
C PHE A 607 10.80 -12.68 -15.09
N LEU A 608 11.35 -13.56 -15.92
CA LEU A 608 12.42 -14.50 -15.58
C LEU A 608 13.70 -14.20 -16.37
N LYS A 609 14.83 -14.57 -15.78
CA LYS A 609 16.15 -14.64 -16.42
C LYS A 609 16.64 -16.07 -16.47
N ASP A 610 17.45 -16.40 -17.47
CA ASP A 610 18.09 -17.72 -17.65
C ASP A 610 17.11 -18.86 -17.34
N ILE A 611 16.09 -19.03 -18.20
CA ILE A 611 15.11 -20.11 -18.05
C ILE A 611 15.76 -21.49 -18.18
N GLY A 612 16.97 -21.54 -18.74
CA GLY A 612 17.83 -22.72 -18.79
C GLY A 612 18.56 -23.05 -17.48
N CYS A 613 18.51 -22.18 -16.46
CA CYS A 613 19.09 -22.44 -15.15
C CYS A 613 18.36 -23.59 -14.43
N THR A 614 19.11 -24.43 -13.72
CA THR A 614 18.60 -25.64 -13.07
C THR A 614 17.39 -25.39 -12.19
N ASP A 615 17.40 -24.33 -11.37
CA ASP A 615 16.32 -24.04 -10.43
C ASP A 615 15.05 -23.63 -11.16
N VAL A 616 15.15 -22.71 -12.12
CA VAL A 616 14.01 -22.23 -12.93
C VAL A 616 13.46 -23.37 -13.79
N ALA A 617 14.31 -24.06 -14.54
CA ALA A 617 13.91 -25.14 -15.43
C ALA A 617 13.22 -26.28 -14.66
N THR A 618 13.73 -26.63 -13.47
CA THR A 618 13.10 -27.66 -12.61
C THR A 618 11.69 -27.24 -12.18
N ILE A 619 11.50 -25.97 -11.79
CA ILE A 619 10.17 -25.48 -11.40
C ILE A 619 9.22 -25.45 -12.62
N LEU A 620 9.69 -25.01 -13.79
CA LEU A 620 8.86 -24.94 -15.01
C LEU A 620 8.39 -26.34 -15.45
N VAL A 621 9.29 -27.34 -15.42
CA VAL A 621 8.96 -28.73 -15.77
C VAL A 621 7.97 -29.30 -14.75
N ALA A 622 8.27 -29.23 -13.45
CA ALA A 622 7.39 -29.73 -12.39
C ALA A 622 6.00 -29.06 -12.40
N ALA A 623 5.92 -27.78 -12.79
CA ALA A 623 4.65 -27.07 -12.94
C ALA A 623 3.77 -27.69 -14.03
N VAL A 624 4.33 -28.07 -15.19
CA VAL A 624 3.54 -28.68 -16.26
C VAL A 624 3.18 -30.12 -15.94
N GLU A 625 4.03 -30.87 -15.23
CA GLU A 625 3.70 -32.22 -14.76
C GLU A 625 2.53 -32.22 -13.76
N SER A 626 2.53 -31.26 -12.82
CA SER A 626 1.50 -31.11 -11.78
C SER A 626 0.22 -30.39 -12.24
N ARG A 627 0.08 -30.16 -13.56
CA ARG A 627 -1.06 -29.42 -14.12
C ARG A 627 -2.40 -30.10 -13.77
N PRO A 628 -3.45 -29.32 -13.41
CA PRO A 628 -4.74 -29.88 -13.03
C PRO A 628 -5.61 -30.30 -14.23
N THR A 629 -5.36 -29.73 -15.41
CA THR A 629 -6.04 -30.13 -16.65
C THR A 629 -5.01 -30.27 -17.77
N ALA A 630 -5.32 -31.08 -18.79
CA ALA A 630 -4.48 -31.22 -19.96
C ALA A 630 -4.37 -29.95 -20.81
N LEU A 631 -5.22 -28.94 -20.57
CA LEU A 631 -5.24 -27.67 -21.31
C LEU A 631 -4.32 -26.61 -20.72
N CYS A 632 -3.81 -26.79 -19.50
CA CYS A 632 -2.91 -25.85 -18.85
C CYS A 632 -1.52 -25.88 -19.49
N TYR A 633 -0.88 -24.71 -19.59
CA TYR A 633 0.44 -24.56 -20.20
C TYR A 633 1.21 -23.36 -19.62
N LEU A 634 2.51 -23.33 -19.89
CA LEU A 634 3.38 -22.19 -19.66
C LEU A 634 3.79 -21.59 -21.01
N HIS A 635 3.74 -20.26 -21.12
CA HIS A 635 4.19 -19.54 -22.30
C HIS A 635 5.33 -18.58 -21.92
N LEU A 636 6.49 -18.77 -22.52
CA LEU A 636 7.72 -18.02 -22.28
C LEU A 636 7.97 -17.11 -23.49
N LEU A 637 7.56 -15.84 -23.38
CA LEU A 637 7.75 -14.85 -24.45
C LEU A 637 9.12 -14.21 -24.32
N GLN A 638 9.91 -14.19 -25.39
CA GLN A 638 11.25 -13.63 -25.33
C GLN A 638 11.24 -12.11 -25.23
N GLY A 639 11.92 -11.62 -24.19
CA GLY A 639 12.18 -10.22 -23.87
C GLY A 639 13.50 -9.68 -24.39
N GLY A 640 14.07 -8.71 -23.69
CA GLY A 640 15.31 -8.05 -24.06
C GLY A 640 15.19 -7.12 -25.28
N GLY A 641 16.30 -6.92 -25.99
CA GLY A 641 16.37 -5.97 -27.11
C GLY A 641 15.96 -4.55 -26.67
N ALA A 642 15.08 -3.93 -27.45
CA ALA A 642 14.58 -2.58 -27.17
C ALA A 642 13.91 -2.40 -25.81
N VAL A 643 13.37 -3.47 -25.21
CA VAL A 643 12.77 -3.40 -23.87
C VAL A 643 13.84 -3.07 -22.83
N ALA A 644 15.05 -3.63 -22.96
CA ALA A 644 16.15 -3.46 -22.02
C ALA A 644 16.93 -2.14 -22.24
N ASP A 645 16.85 -1.54 -23.44
CA ASP A 645 17.47 -0.24 -23.72
C ASP A 645 16.81 0.91 -22.94
N VAL A 646 15.54 0.76 -22.58
CA VAL A 646 14.80 1.76 -21.81
C VAL A 646 15.18 1.66 -20.34
N ALA A 647 15.70 2.74 -19.78
CA ALA A 647 16.07 2.80 -18.37
C ALA A 647 14.89 2.42 -17.45
N PRO A 648 15.10 1.66 -16.36
CA PRO A 648 14.04 1.24 -15.45
C PRO A 648 13.17 2.38 -14.90
N ASP A 649 13.69 3.59 -14.76
CA ASP A 649 12.99 4.76 -14.24
C ASP A 649 12.38 5.67 -15.32
N ALA A 650 12.60 5.36 -16.62
CA ALA A 650 12.13 6.18 -17.74
C ALA A 650 10.60 6.13 -17.94
N THR A 651 9.93 5.07 -17.49
CA THR A 651 8.47 4.95 -17.49
C THR A 651 7.98 4.26 -16.22
N ALA A 652 6.66 4.27 -15.96
CA ALA A 652 6.10 3.53 -14.83
C ALA A 652 6.35 2.01 -14.89
N PHE A 653 6.55 1.44 -16.08
CA PHE A 653 6.94 0.05 -16.24
C PHE A 653 8.45 -0.10 -15.91
N GLY A 654 8.75 -0.42 -14.65
CA GLY A 654 10.12 -0.48 -14.14
C GLY A 654 10.83 -1.82 -14.29
N CYS A 655 10.09 -2.91 -14.56
CA CYS A 655 10.64 -4.25 -14.68
C CYS A 655 11.24 -4.46 -16.09
N ARG A 656 12.43 -3.91 -16.37
CA ARG A 656 13.03 -3.91 -17.72
C ARG A 656 14.08 -5.00 -17.97
N ASP A 657 14.64 -5.54 -16.90
CA ASP A 657 15.79 -6.44 -16.93
C ASP A 657 15.35 -7.92 -16.82
N TRP A 658 14.96 -8.52 -17.95
CA TRP A 658 14.49 -9.91 -18.03
C TRP A 658 14.63 -10.49 -19.44
N ASP A 659 14.78 -11.82 -19.51
CA ASP A 659 14.96 -12.56 -20.77
C ASP A 659 13.63 -13.13 -21.27
N PHE A 660 12.74 -13.55 -20.36
CA PHE A 660 11.45 -14.13 -20.71
C PHE A 660 10.31 -13.61 -19.82
N ALA A 661 9.18 -13.28 -20.43
CA ALA A 661 7.90 -13.14 -19.74
C ALA A 661 7.22 -14.50 -19.68
N CYS A 662 7.17 -15.11 -18.49
CA CYS A 662 6.54 -16.39 -18.23
C CYS A 662 5.07 -16.18 -17.86
N VAL A 663 4.17 -16.47 -18.80
CA VAL A 663 2.72 -16.45 -18.61
C VAL A 663 2.26 -17.85 -18.21
N ILE A 664 1.91 -18.01 -16.94
CA ILE A 664 1.37 -19.25 -16.38
C ILE A 664 -0.13 -19.24 -16.64
N THR A 665 -0.64 -20.20 -17.43
CA THR A 665 -2.04 -20.16 -17.87
C THR A 665 -2.79 -21.43 -17.47
N GLY A 666 -3.67 -21.29 -16.48
CA GLY A 666 -4.64 -22.31 -16.12
C GLY A 666 -5.83 -22.27 -17.08
N VAL A 667 -6.19 -23.40 -17.68
CA VAL A 667 -7.27 -23.48 -18.67
C VAL A 667 -8.20 -24.64 -18.35
N TRP A 668 -9.50 -24.44 -18.56
CA TRP A 668 -10.52 -25.48 -18.42
C TRP A 668 -11.66 -25.28 -19.42
N PRO A 669 -12.48 -26.32 -19.69
CA PRO A 669 -13.69 -26.17 -20.50
C PRO A 669 -14.68 -25.20 -19.85
N ARG A 670 -15.29 -24.29 -20.62
CA ARG A 670 -16.21 -23.26 -20.09
C ARG A 670 -17.44 -23.84 -19.39
N GLN A 671 -17.89 -25.04 -19.79
CA GLN A 671 -18.99 -25.72 -19.08
C GLN A 671 -18.62 -26.13 -17.65
N GLN A 672 -17.32 -26.12 -17.32
CA GLN A 672 -16.77 -26.40 -15.99
C GLN A 672 -16.46 -25.13 -15.20
N ASP A 673 -16.92 -23.95 -15.64
CA ASP A 673 -16.85 -22.72 -14.83
C ASP A 673 -17.50 -22.96 -13.45
N GLY A 674 -16.84 -22.54 -12.38
CA GLY A 674 -17.29 -22.73 -10.99
C GLY A 674 -17.12 -24.16 -10.43
N THR A 675 -16.57 -25.10 -11.19
CA THR A 675 -16.30 -26.47 -10.72
C THR A 675 -14.92 -26.62 -10.07
N GLU A 676 -14.62 -27.82 -9.55
CA GLU A 676 -13.30 -28.15 -9.00
C GLU A 676 -12.16 -27.98 -9.99
N ALA A 677 -12.35 -28.30 -11.28
CA ALA A 677 -11.31 -28.16 -12.29
C ALA A 677 -10.89 -26.69 -12.46
N ALA A 678 -11.86 -25.77 -12.48
CA ALA A 678 -11.60 -24.33 -12.56
C ALA A 678 -10.82 -23.83 -11.34
N GLN A 679 -11.25 -24.23 -10.13
CA GLN A 679 -10.57 -23.85 -8.90
C GLN A 679 -9.16 -24.41 -8.81
N ALA A 680 -8.96 -25.69 -9.18
CA ALA A 680 -7.65 -26.33 -9.20
C ALA A 680 -6.71 -25.61 -10.19
N ALA A 681 -7.20 -25.20 -11.36
CA ALA A 681 -6.44 -24.39 -12.32
C ALA A 681 -6.02 -23.03 -11.74
N VAL A 682 -6.92 -22.29 -11.09
CA VAL A 682 -6.60 -21.02 -10.44
C VAL A 682 -5.57 -21.21 -9.31
N GLN A 683 -5.75 -22.22 -8.45
CA GLN A 683 -4.81 -22.54 -7.38
C GLN A 683 -3.42 -22.92 -7.91
N TRP A 684 -3.38 -23.72 -8.97
CA TRP A 684 -2.14 -24.10 -9.64
C TRP A 684 -1.39 -22.88 -10.17
N VAL A 685 -2.08 -21.92 -10.82
CA VAL A 685 -1.44 -20.67 -11.29
C VAL A 685 -0.80 -19.90 -10.14
N TYR A 686 -1.51 -19.71 -9.03
CA TYR A 686 -0.96 -19.01 -7.86
C TYR A 686 0.19 -19.78 -7.21
N HIS A 687 0.11 -21.12 -7.14
CA HIS A 687 1.18 -21.95 -6.59
C HIS A 687 2.46 -21.81 -7.42
N VAL A 688 2.38 -22.01 -8.73
CA VAL A 688 3.53 -21.87 -9.64
C VAL A 688 4.09 -20.45 -9.60
N ALA A 689 3.23 -19.43 -9.61
CA ALA A 689 3.64 -18.03 -9.53
C ALA A 689 4.42 -17.74 -8.24
N ARG A 690 3.93 -18.21 -7.08
CA ARG A 690 4.61 -18.02 -5.78
C ARG A 690 5.93 -18.78 -5.68
N THR A 691 6.01 -19.98 -6.26
CA THR A 691 7.25 -20.77 -6.30
C THR A 691 8.32 -20.10 -7.17
N LEU A 692 7.93 -19.47 -8.29
CA LEU A 692 8.84 -18.73 -9.17
C LEU A 692 9.18 -17.32 -8.65
N LEU A 693 8.32 -16.72 -7.80
CA LEU A 693 8.43 -15.32 -7.38
C LEU A 693 9.80 -14.92 -6.80
N PRO A 694 10.49 -15.74 -5.97
CA PRO A 694 11.82 -15.40 -5.46
C PRO A 694 12.89 -15.28 -6.55
N LEU A 695 12.73 -16.02 -7.65
CA LEU A 695 13.65 -16.05 -8.80
C LEU A 695 13.28 -15.02 -9.88
N ALA A 696 12.09 -14.42 -9.79
CA ALA A 696 11.59 -13.48 -10.76
C ALA A 696 12.22 -12.08 -10.60
N SER A 697 12.57 -11.47 -11.73
CA SER A 697 13.06 -10.08 -11.82
C SER A 697 11.93 -9.05 -11.73
N GLY A 698 10.68 -9.50 -11.85
CA GLY A 698 9.48 -8.67 -11.69
C GLY A 698 8.21 -9.44 -12.00
N VAL A 699 7.06 -8.76 -11.87
CA VAL A 699 5.75 -9.31 -12.20
C VAL A 699 5.05 -8.36 -13.16
N TYR A 700 4.22 -8.89 -14.07
CA TYR A 700 3.46 -8.04 -14.97
C TYR A 700 2.15 -7.56 -14.33
N GLY A 701 1.99 -6.24 -14.18
CA GLY A 701 0.81 -5.64 -13.52
C GLY A 701 -0.51 -5.70 -14.29
N ALA A 702 -0.52 -6.13 -15.56
CA ALA A 702 -1.71 -6.08 -16.41
C ALA A 702 -2.85 -7.02 -15.97
N ASP A 703 -2.52 -8.12 -15.31
CA ASP A 703 -3.47 -9.12 -14.83
C ASP A 703 -3.69 -9.05 -13.30
N LEU A 704 -3.20 -7.99 -12.63
CA LEU A 704 -3.33 -7.78 -11.18
C LEU A 704 -4.42 -6.75 -10.83
N GLY A 705 -5.08 -6.94 -9.70
CA GLY A 705 -6.05 -6.01 -9.12
C GLY A 705 -6.09 -6.12 -7.60
N PRO A 706 -7.12 -5.58 -6.91
CA PRO A 706 -7.19 -5.57 -5.46
C PRO A 706 -7.58 -6.93 -4.85
N ASP A 707 -7.28 -8.04 -5.55
CA ASP A 707 -7.42 -9.39 -4.99
C ASP A 707 -6.32 -9.59 -3.93
N PRO A 708 -6.66 -9.97 -2.68
CA PRO A 708 -5.66 -10.22 -1.64
C PRO A 708 -4.61 -11.26 -2.04
N ARG A 709 -4.94 -12.21 -2.92
CA ARG A 709 -4.00 -13.24 -3.39
C ARG A 709 -2.90 -12.66 -4.29
N ASP A 710 -3.14 -11.49 -4.88
CA ASP A 710 -2.20 -10.76 -5.73
C ASP A 710 -1.28 -9.81 -4.96
N ALA A 711 -1.45 -9.65 -3.63
CA ALA A 711 -0.70 -8.67 -2.85
C ALA A 711 0.83 -8.80 -3.04
N ASP A 712 1.39 -9.99 -2.82
CA ASP A 712 2.82 -10.27 -2.98
C ASP A 712 3.31 -10.06 -4.43
N LEU A 713 2.44 -10.35 -5.41
CA LEU A 713 2.72 -10.19 -6.83
C LEU A 713 2.77 -8.70 -7.21
N ALA A 714 1.81 -7.91 -6.70
CA ALA A 714 1.70 -6.48 -6.94
C ALA A 714 2.90 -5.70 -6.36
N GLU A 715 3.52 -6.19 -5.28
CA GLU A 715 4.73 -5.58 -4.72
C GLU A 715 5.90 -5.54 -5.72
N LYS A 716 5.97 -6.53 -6.63
CA LYS A 716 7.01 -6.65 -7.66
C LYS A 716 6.57 -6.14 -9.05
N ALA A 717 5.39 -5.52 -9.18
CA ALA A 717 4.83 -5.17 -10.48
C ALA A 717 5.50 -3.96 -11.17
N PHE A 718 6.03 -3.02 -10.40
CA PHE A 718 6.54 -1.73 -10.91
C PHE A 718 8.05 -1.55 -10.73
N GLY A 719 8.76 -2.58 -10.25
CA GLY A 719 10.19 -2.48 -9.92
C GLY A 719 10.48 -1.31 -8.97
N PRO A 720 11.54 -0.51 -9.21
CA PRO A 720 11.91 0.61 -8.33
C PRO A 720 10.90 1.77 -8.31
N ASN A 721 9.93 1.79 -9.24
CA ASN A 721 9.03 2.93 -9.45
C ASN A 721 7.79 2.92 -8.54
N ARG A 722 7.51 1.82 -7.85
CA ARG A 722 6.32 1.67 -6.99
C ARG A 722 6.12 2.82 -6.00
N PRO A 723 7.14 3.28 -5.24
CA PRO A 723 6.95 4.38 -4.29
C PRO A 723 6.56 5.69 -4.97
N ARG A 724 7.13 5.98 -6.15
CA ARG A 724 6.79 7.17 -6.94
C ARG A 724 5.33 7.12 -7.40
N LEU A 725 4.88 5.96 -7.88
CA LEU A 725 3.48 5.73 -8.29
C LEU A 725 2.50 5.85 -7.11
N ALA A 726 2.82 5.29 -5.95
CA ALA A 726 1.99 5.39 -4.75
C ALA A 726 1.84 6.83 -4.24
N ARG A 727 2.88 7.66 -4.39
CA ARG A 727 2.81 9.10 -4.11
C ARG A 727 1.91 9.84 -5.10
N LEU A 728 2.09 9.58 -6.40
CA LEU A 728 1.26 10.19 -7.43
C LEU A 728 -0.22 9.79 -7.28
N LYS A 729 -0.50 8.53 -6.95
CA LYS A 729 -1.86 7.99 -6.82
C LYS A 729 -2.66 8.72 -5.74
N ARG A 730 -2.02 9.10 -4.64
CA ARG A 730 -2.67 9.90 -3.58
C ARG A 730 -3.02 11.32 -4.01
N ARG A 731 -2.23 11.92 -4.90
CA ARG A 731 -2.52 13.27 -5.43
C ARG A 731 -3.58 13.22 -6.52
N ALA A 732 -3.46 12.25 -7.45
CA ALA A 732 -4.31 12.15 -8.63
C ALA A 732 -5.65 11.42 -8.40
N ASP A 733 -5.75 10.61 -7.34
CA ASP A 733 -6.98 9.89 -6.96
C ASP A 733 -7.14 9.81 -5.42
N PRO A 734 -7.25 10.95 -4.72
CA PRO A 734 -7.36 10.98 -3.26
C PRO A 734 -8.64 10.31 -2.74
N CYS A 735 -9.71 10.33 -3.56
CA CYS A 735 -11.01 9.74 -3.23
C CYS A 735 -11.11 8.25 -3.60
N LYS A 736 -10.05 7.64 -4.15
CA LYS A 736 -10.02 6.22 -4.56
C LYS A 736 -11.14 5.88 -5.57
N VAL A 737 -11.44 6.80 -6.49
CA VAL A 737 -12.39 6.60 -7.59
C VAL A 737 -11.96 5.40 -8.45
N LEU A 738 -10.67 5.18 -8.65
CA LEU A 738 -10.13 4.02 -9.39
C LEU A 738 -9.47 3.03 -8.43
N ALA A 739 -10.23 2.56 -7.43
CA ALA A 739 -9.78 1.62 -6.39
C ALA A 739 -9.47 0.20 -6.91
N TYR A 740 -9.97 -0.15 -8.10
CA TYR A 740 -9.93 -1.52 -8.63
C TYR A 740 -8.84 -1.78 -9.66
N ALA A 741 -7.95 -0.79 -9.88
CA ALA A 741 -6.76 -0.95 -10.71
C ALA A 741 -5.69 -1.80 -10.00
N CYS A 742 -4.57 -2.08 -10.70
CA CYS A 742 -3.42 -2.76 -10.10
C CYS A 742 -3.01 -2.05 -8.79
N PRO A 743 -2.90 -2.76 -7.65
CA PRO A 743 -2.69 -2.14 -6.36
C PRO A 743 -1.40 -1.34 -6.29
N LEU A 744 -1.52 -0.12 -5.75
CA LEU A 744 -0.40 0.72 -5.35
C LEU A 744 -0.53 0.93 -3.84
N PRO A 745 -0.11 -0.04 -3.00
CA PRO A 745 -0.25 0.07 -1.55
C PRO A 745 0.40 1.37 -1.08
N GLU A 746 -0.27 2.04 -0.15
CA GLU A 746 0.23 3.26 0.46
C GLU A 746 1.61 2.93 1.05
N ALA A 747 2.66 3.55 0.51
CA ALA A 747 3.96 3.46 1.15
C ALA A 747 3.80 4.00 2.59
N PRO A 748 4.44 3.40 3.61
CA PRO A 748 4.60 4.07 4.89
C PRO A 748 5.32 5.40 4.62
N MET A 749 4.75 6.51 5.07
CA MET A 749 4.96 7.79 4.44
C MET A 749 5.29 8.93 5.38
N GLY A 750 6.43 9.53 5.06
CA GLY A 750 6.92 10.83 5.46
C GLY A 750 8.34 11.00 4.89
N PRO A 751 8.88 12.22 4.79
CA PRO A 751 10.32 12.40 4.64
C PRO A 751 11.03 11.53 5.68
N LYS A 752 11.95 10.66 5.24
CA LYS A 752 12.70 9.77 6.15
C LYS A 752 13.44 10.60 7.21
N LEU A 753 13.84 11.82 6.85
CA LEU A 753 14.45 12.80 7.74
C LEU A 753 13.74 14.17 7.65
N ILE A 754 13.28 14.66 8.79
CA ILE A 754 12.81 16.04 8.98
C ILE A 754 13.86 16.78 9.81
N VAL A 755 14.43 17.83 9.24
CA VAL A 755 15.43 18.68 9.90
C VAL A 755 14.79 20.01 10.27
N LEU A 756 14.60 20.24 11.56
CA LEU A 756 14.10 21.50 12.11
C LEU A 756 15.29 22.43 12.29
N VAL A 757 15.37 23.48 11.46
CA VAL A 757 16.49 24.43 11.45
C VAL A 757 16.13 25.63 12.33
N THR A 758 16.67 25.63 13.55
CA THR A 758 16.40 26.64 14.59
C THR A 758 17.62 27.52 14.82
N GLY A 759 17.49 28.57 15.63
CA GLY A 759 18.59 29.50 15.90
C GLY A 759 18.14 30.95 16.08
N GLU A 760 19.06 31.79 16.55
CA GLU A 760 18.80 33.19 16.85
C GLU A 760 18.64 34.06 15.59
N HIS A 761 18.20 35.31 15.78
CA HIS A 761 18.13 36.28 14.70
C HIS A 761 19.52 36.47 14.06
N GLY A 762 19.57 36.61 12.73
CA GLY A 762 20.82 36.87 12.00
C GLY A 762 21.79 35.67 11.90
N ALA A 763 21.43 34.50 12.44
CA ALA A 763 22.29 33.32 12.43
C ALA A 763 22.47 32.65 11.05
N GLY A 764 21.65 33.01 10.06
CA GLY A 764 21.73 32.45 8.69
C GLY A 764 20.99 31.13 8.49
N LYS A 765 19.91 30.88 9.25
CA LYS A 765 19.14 29.61 9.21
C LYS A 765 18.64 29.22 7.81
N ASP A 766 17.97 30.15 7.13
CA ASP A 766 17.39 29.89 5.80
C ASP A 766 18.50 29.56 4.80
N TYR A 767 19.59 30.35 4.82
CA TYR A 767 20.80 30.09 4.03
C TYR A 767 21.42 28.71 4.30
N CYS A 768 21.61 28.33 5.57
CA CYS A 768 22.15 27.01 5.91
C CYS A 768 21.22 25.88 5.43
N ALA A 769 19.90 26.05 5.56
CA ALA A 769 18.93 25.07 5.08
C ALA A 769 19.02 24.88 3.57
N ASP A 770 19.16 25.96 2.80
CA ASP A 770 19.31 25.91 1.34
C ASP A 770 20.61 25.21 0.92
N VAL A 771 21.72 25.52 1.60
CA VAL A 771 23.01 24.86 1.36
C VAL A 771 22.91 23.36 1.65
N TRP A 772 22.31 22.96 2.77
CA TRP A 772 22.14 21.53 3.09
C TRP A 772 21.19 20.81 2.14
N ALA A 773 20.10 21.46 1.70
CA ALA A 773 19.23 20.92 0.66
C ALA A 773 20.00 20.67 -0.64
N SER A 774 20.88 21.59 -1.04
CA SER A 774 21.76 21.43 -2.19
C SER A 774 22.70 20.23 -2.03
N VAL A 775 23.29 20.02 -0.83
CA VAL A 775 24.13 18.84 -0.55
C VAL A 775 23.35 17.55 -0.79
N PHE A 776 22.14 17.41 -0.24
CA PHE A 776 21.33 16.21 -0.46
C PHE A 776 20.98 15.98 -1.94
N ASN A 777 20.60 17.05 -2.64
CA ASN A 777 20.21 17.00 -4.06
C ASN A 777 21.38 16.75 -5.02
N THR A 778 22.63 16.80 -4.57
CA THR A 778 23.83 16.64 -5.42
C THR A 778 24.69 15.43 -5.09
N SER A 779 24.46 14.77 -3.94
CA SER A 779 25.40 13.80 -3.37
C SER A 779 24.90 12.34 -3.43
N SER A 780 24.75 11.72 -4.62
CA SER A 780 24.78 10.25 -4.83
C SER A 780 24.32 9.81 -6.24
N PRO A 781 24.54 8.54 -6.65
CA PRO A 781 23.95 7.95 -7.87
C PRO A 781 22.41 7.84 -7.81
N ASN A 782 21.86 7.73 -6.60
CA ASN A 782 20.42 7.78 -6.30
C ASN A 782 20.12 9.10 -5.59
N THR A 783 19.92 10.17 -6.37
CA THR A 783 19.77 11.54 -5.86
C THR A 783 18.64 11.65 -4.84
N LEU A 784 18.97 11.93 -3.56
CA LEU A 784 17.98 12.22 -2.52
C LEU A 784 17.26 13.52 -2.86
N LYS A 785 15.94 13.56 -2.69
CA LYS A 785 15.17 14.80 -2.88
C LYS A 785 15.04 15.53 -1.55
N ALA A 786 15.63 16.72 -1.47
CA ALA A 786 15.52 17.62 -0.32
C ALA A 786 14.79 18.91 -0.69
N ARG A 787 13.95 19.39 0.23
CA ARG A 787 13.24 20.68 0.09
C ARG A 787 13.27 21.48 1.38
N VAL A 788 13.43 22.80 1.24
CA VAL A 788 13.34 23.76 2.32
C VAL A 788 11.94 24.38 2.31
N VAL A 789 11.31 24.47 3.49
CA VAL A 789 10.02 25.14 3.67
C VAL A 789 10.06 25.98 4.94
N SER A 790 9.55 27.21 4.89
CA SER A 790 9.34 28.00 6.09
C SER A 790 7.94 27.74 6.66
N ILE A 791 7.86 27.20 7.88
CA ILE A 791 6.56 26.94 8.55
C ILE A 791 5.77 28.23 8.82
N SER A 792 6.48 29.37 8.84
CA SER A 792 5.91 30.69 9.10
C SER A 792 5.18 31.31 7.90
N ASP A 793 5.26 30.73 6.70
CA ASP A 793 4.70 31.31 5.49
C ASP A 793 3.17 31.42 5.50
N VAL A 794 2.49 30.44 6.11
CA VAL A 794 1.03 30.48 6.30
C VAL A 794 0.64 31.69 7.14
N THR A 795 1.30 31.87 8.28
CA THR A 795 1.08 33.01 9.17
C THR A 795 1.40 34.34 8.50
N LYS A 796 2.44 34.41 7.65
CA LYS A 796 2.75 35.65 6.90
C LYS A 796 1.63 36.03 5.93
N ARG A 797 1.06 35.04 5.22
CA ARG A 797 -0.08 35.26 4.31
C ARG A 797 -1.31 35.77 5.05
N GLU A 798 -1.64 35.14 6.17
CA GLU A 798 -2.78 35.54 7.00
C GLU A 798 -2.57 36.92 7.62
N TYR A 799 -1.36 37.22 8.09
CA TYR A 799 -1.00 38.53 8.61
C TYR A 799 -1.07 39.62 7.52
N ALA A 800 -0.54 39.36 6.32
CA ALA A 800 -0.63 40.27 5.19
C ALA A 800 -2.10 40.56 4.83
N ALA A 801 -2.94 39.52 4.76
CA ALA A 801 -4.37 39.67 4.51
C ALA A 801 -5.10 40.46 5.61
N ALA A 802 -4.72 40.27 6.88
CA ALA A 802 -5.35 40.93 8.01
C ALA A 802 -4.90 42.39 8.21
N THR A 803 -3.66 42.72 7.83
CA THR A 803 -3.06 44.03 8.13
C THR A 803 -2.81 44.91 6.90
N GLY A 804 -2.92 44.35 5.70
CA GLY A 804 -2.56 45.03 4.45
C GLY A 804 -1.04 45.13 4.21
N ALA A 805 -0.22 44.39 4.97
CA ALA A 805 1.22 44.32 4.73
C ALA A 805 1.52 43.62 3.38
N ASP A 806 2.62 44.01 2.73
CA ASP A 806 3.02 43.45 1.45
C ASP A 806 3.55 42.01 1.63
N LEU A 807 2.83 41.04 1.07
CA LEU A 807 3.17 39.62 1.20
C LEU A 807 4.48 39.26 0.50
N ASP A 808 4.73 39.80 -0.70
CA ASP A 808 5.93 39.47 -1.47
C ASP A 808 7.17 40.04 -0.77
N ALA A 809 7.05 41.25 -0.22
CA ALA A 809 8.08 41.84 0.63
C ALA A 809 8.28 41.05 1.94
N LEU A 810 7.22 40.54 2.58
CA LEU A 810 7.33 39.69 3.79
C LEU A 810 8.03 38.35 3.52
N LEU A 811 7.94 37.83 2.30
CA LEU A 811 8.56 36.56 1.90
C LEU A 811 10.00 36.75 1.43
N GLN A 812 10.30 37.83 0.70
CA GLN A 812 11.57 38.00 -0.03
C GLN A 812 12.49 39.08 0.58
N ASP A 813 11.95 40.14 1.17
CA ASP A 813 12.74 41.26 1.72
C ASP A 813 13.05 41.04 3.21
N ARG A 814 14.33 40.87 3.50
CA ARG A 814 14.83 40.63 4.85
C ARG A 814 14.61 41.83 5.79
N ALA A 815 14.80 43.06 5.32
CA ALA A 815 14.64 44.26 6.13
C ALA A 815 13.16 44.50 6.45
N TYR A 816 12.30 44.33 5.44
CA TYR A 816 10.85 44.45 5.59
C TYR A 816 10.27 43.39 6.54
N LYS A 817 10.68 42.13 6.37
CA LYS A 817 10.34 41.03 7.29
C LYS A 817 10.74 41.34 8.73
N GLU A 818 11.85 42.04 8.93
CA GLU A 818 12.32 42.38 10.28
C GLU A 818 11.47 43.47 10.94
N GLN A 819 11.12 44.51 10.20
CA GLN A 819 10.21 45.56 10.67
C GLN A 819 8.89 44.98 11.18
N HIS A 820 8.36 43.95 10.51
CA HIS A 820 7.09 43.32 10.86
C HIS A 820 7.19 42.15 11.85
N ARG A 821 8.40 41.71 12.24
CA ARG A 821 8.60 40.51 13.06
C ARG A 821 7.91 40.56 14.44
N PRO A 822 7.95 41.67 15.22
CA PRO A 822 7.26 41.74 16.51
C PRO A 822 5.74 41.60 16.33
N ALA A 823 5.18 42.28 15.34
CA ALA A 823 3.75 42.24 15.04
C ALA A 823 3.30 40.85 14.54
N LEU A 824 4.07 40.21 13.66
CA LEU A 824 3.85 38.83 13.21
C LEU A 824 3.89 37.83 14.36
N THR A 825 4.71 38.09 15.38
CA THR A 825 4.82 37.22 16.56
C THR A 825 3.63 37.38 17.49
N ALA A 826 3.21 38.62 17.74
CA ALA A 826 1.99 38.89 18.48
C ALA A 826 0.75 38.31 17.78
N PHE A 827 0.67 38.46 16.45
CA PHE A 827 -0.40 37.89 15.63
C PHE A 827 -0.47 36.37 15.76
N PHE A 828 0.67 35.68 15.58
CA PHE A 828 0.73 34.24 15.74
C PHE A 828 0.33 33.79 17.15
N GLN A 829 0.81 34.46 18.19
CA GLN A 829 0.45 34.15 19.58
C GLN A 829 -1.05 34.32 19.82
N ASP A 830 -1.68 35.32 19.21
CA ASP A 830 -3.13 35.49 19.30
C ASP A 830 -3.89 34.34 18.63
N GLN A 831 -3.44 33.92 17.44
CA GLN A 831 -4.02 32.75 16.77
C GLN A 831 -3.86 31.47 17.59
N VAL A 832 -2.70 31.25 18.23
CA VAL A 832 -2.48 30.09 19.11
C VAL A 832 -3.39 30.13 20.35
N ARG A 833 -3.68 31.32 20.91
CA ARG A 833 -4.64 31.44 22.02
C ARG A 833 -6.05 31.02 21.62
N GLN A 834 -6.46 31.32 20.39
CA GLN A 834 -7.77 30.92 19.85
C GLN A 834 -7.79 29.47 19.36
N ARG A 835 -6.66 28.98 18.85
CA ARG A 835 -6.49 27.63 18.28
C ARG A 835 -5.20 27.00 18.84
N PRO A 836 -5.26 26.36 20.03
CA PRO A 836 -4.07 25.85 20.72
C PRO A 836 -3.25 24.81 19.93
N ARG A 837 -3.88 24.08 19.00
CA ARG A 837 -3.22 23.07 18.13
C ARG A 837 -2.63 23.63 16.83
N LEU A 838 -2.72 24.94 16.59
CA LEU A 838 -2.22 25.58 15.38
C LEU A 838 -0.75 25.22 15.03
N PRO A 839 0.20 25.14 15.99
CA PRO A 839 1.58 24.74 15.68
C PRO A 839 1.70 23.31 15.14
N GLU A 840 0.96 22.35 15.73
CA GLU A 840 0.92 20.95 15.29
C GLU A 840 0.32 20.84 13.88
N GLU A 841 -0.74 21.59 13.62
CA GLU A 841 -1.40 21.63 12.31
C GLU A 841 -0.50 22.25 11.24
N HIS A 842 0.19 23.36 11.54
CA HIS A 842 1.15 23.97 10.61
C HIS A 842 2.28 22.99 10.28
N PHE A 843 2.80 22.28 11.28
CA PHE A 843 3.83 21.26 11.08
C PHE A 843 3.32 20.12 10.20
N LEU A 844 2.17 19.53 10.52
CA LEU A 844 1.56 18.46 9.74
C LEU A 844 1.23 18.89 8.31
N ASN A 845 0.73 20.10 8.10
CA ASN A 845 0.44 20.62 6.76
C ASN A 845 1.71 20.72 5.91
N VAL A 846 2.82 21.19 6.50
CA VAL A 846 4.11 21.26 5.81
C VAL A 846 4.65 19.85 5.49
N VAL A 847 4.54 18.90 6.42
CA VAL A 847 4.97 17.51 6.21
C VAL A 847 4.10 16.80 5.16
N HIS A 848 2.78 16.90 5.26
CA HIS A 848 1.84 16.31 4.29
C HIS A 848 1.94 16.96 2.92
N GLY A 849 2.27 18.26 2.84
CA GLY A 849 2.61 18.92 1.57
C GLY A 849 3.94 18.46 0.98
N ALA A 850 4.80 17.80 1.77
CA ALA A 850 6.15 17.34 1.44
C ALA A 850 6.27 15.82 1.29
N VAL A 851 5.18 15.16 0.94
CA VAL A 851 5.11 13.72 0.70
C VAL A 851 6.03 13.20 -0.41
N ASP A 852 6.62 14.07 -1.22
CA ASP A 852 7.47 13.76 -2.38
C ASP A 852 8.98 13.92 -2.17
N VAL A 853 9.42 14.24 -0.96
CA VAL A 853 10.84 14.45 -0.63
C VAL A 853 11.35 13.44 0.40
N ASP A 854 12.62 13.07 0.31
CA ASP A 854 13.30 12.20 1.26
C ASP A 854 13.75 12.97 2.51
N VAL A 855 14.12 14.26 2.32
CA VAL A 855 14.53 15.19 3.37
C VAL A 855 13.68 16.45 3.33
N LEU A 856 13.11 16.82 4.47
CA LEU A 856 12.40 18.08 4.63
C LEU A 856 13.12 18.96 5.64
N LEU A 857 13.60 20.11 5.20
CA LEU A 857 14.19 21.12 6.08
C LEU A 857 13.14 22.19 6.39
N ILE A 858 12.81 22.34 7.67
CA ILE A 858 11.78 23.28 8.13
C ILE A 858 12.46 24.43 8.87
N THR A 859 12.26 25.66 8.38
CA THR A 859 12.73 26.89 9.03
C THR A 859 11.57 27.68 9.63
N GLY A 860 11.88 28.68 10.46
CA GLY A 860 10.87 29.58 11.03
C GLY A 860 10.11 29.00 12.22
N MET A 861 10.64 27.94 12.85
CA MET A 861 10.10 27.35 14.08
C MET A 861 10.00 28.39 15.20
N ARG A 862 8.90 28.36 15.95
CA ARG A 862 8.63 29.23 17.11
C ARG A 862 8.59 28.47 18.43
N ASP A 863 8.46 27.14 18.39
CA ASP A 863 8.49 26.27 19.56
C ASP A 863 9.88 26.23 20.19
N GLU A 864 9.92 26.22 21.52
CA GLU A 864 11.16 26.09 22.28
C GLU A 864 11.81 24.72 22.05
N ALA A 865 11.13 23.61 22.32
CA ALA A 865 11.68 22.26 22.12
C ALA A 865 10.91 21.48 21.04
N PRO A 866 11.12 21.80 19.76
CA PRO A 866 10.21 21.38 18.69
C PRO A 866 10.23 19.86 18.45
N VAL A 867 11.37 19.19 18.65
CA VAL A 867 11.46 17.72 18.46
C VAL A 867 10.63 17.00 19.51
N ALA A 868 10.71 17.41 20.77
CA ALA A 868 9.89 16.83 21.83
C ALA A 868 8.39 17.10 21.63
N ALA A 869 8.06 18.27 21.09
CA ALA A 869 6.67 18.67 20.85
C ALA A 869 6.06 18.00 19.61
N LEU A 870 6.83 17.71 18.55
CA LEU A 870 6.26 17.40 17.23
C LEU A 870 6.61 16.00 16.70
N SER A 871 7.64 15.32 17.22
CA SER A 871 8.09 14.04 16.64
C SER A 871 7.04 12.93 16.68
N HIS A 872 6.19 12.92 17.72
CA HIS A 872 5.12 11.94 17.89
C HIS A 872 4.01 12.05 16.81
N LEU A 873 3.90 13.18 16.12
CA LEU A 873 2.92 13.40 15.06
C LEU A 873 3.30 12.70 13.75
N VAL A 874 4.58 12.35 13.61
CA VAL A 874 5.17 11.73 12.41
C VAL A 874 6.06 10.56 12.82
N PRO A 875 5.50 9.53 13.48
CA PRO A 875 6.30 8.53 14.20
C PRO A 875 7.15 7.64 13.28
N ASP A 876 6.81 7.57 11.99
CA ASP A 876 7.59 6.87 10.95
C ASP A 876 8.74 7.71 10.38
N SER A 877 8.85 8.98 10.75
CA SER A 877 9.88 9.91 10.27
C SER A 877 10.87 10.27 11.37
N ARG A 878 12.16 10.33 11.04
CA ARG A 878 13.15 10.85 11.98
C ARG A 878 13.07 12.36 12.02
N VAL A 879 12.76 12.93 13.19
CA VAL A 879 12.77 14.37 13.41
C VAL A 879 14.00 14.77 14.22
N ILE A 880 14.82 15.68 13.70
CA ILE A 880 15.99 16.24 14.41
C ILE A 880 15.97 17.76 14.38
N GLU A 881 16.53 18.38 15.42
CA GLU A 881 16.80 19.82 15.48
C GLU A 881 18.27 20.11 15.20
N VAL A 882 18.54 21.02 14.25
CA VAL A 882 19.85 21.63 14.04
C VAL A 882 19.76 23.11 14.40
N ARG A 883 20.39 23.49 15.53
CA ARG A 883 20.42 24.88 15.99
C ARG A 883 21.62 25.61 15.41
N VAL A 884 21.36 26.59 14.54
CA VAL A 884 22.36 27.46 13.94
C VAL A 884 22.70 28.60 14.91
N ARG A 885 24.00 28.76 15.20
CA ARG A 885 24.57 29.83 16.03
C ARG A 885 25.59 30.62 15.21
N SER A 886 25.73 31.90 15.52
CA SER A 886 26.82 32.75 15.01
C SER A 886 27.27 33.75 16.08
N ARG A 887 28.50 34.25 15.97
CA ARG A 887 29.05 35.32 16.82
C ARG A 887 28.30 36.65 16.62
N GLN A 888 28.28 37.47 17.67
CA GLN A 888 27.57 38.76 17.67
C GLN A 888 28.08 39.71 16.56
N GLU A 889 29.39 39.77 16.33
CA GLU A 889 30.00 40.56 15.26
C GLU A 889 29.51 40.12 13.86
N THR A 890 29.41 38.80 13.63
CA THR A 890 28.87 38.23 12.39
C THR A 890 27.38 38.50 12.23
N ARG A 891 26.61 38.52 13.32
CA ARG A 891 25.18 38.88 13.29
C ARG A 891 24.96 40.36 12.98
N GLN A 892 25.81 41.24 13.52
CA GLN A 892 25.79 42.68 13.27
C GLN A 892 26.24 42.99 11.84
N ALA A 893 27.29 42.33 11.34
CA ALA A 893 27.70 42.43 9.93
C ALA A 893 26.63 41.91 8.96
N HIS A 894 25.85 40.90 9.36
CA HIS A 894 24.66 40.45 8.62
C HIS A 894 23.44 41.37 8.79
N GLY A 895 23.51 42.42 9.63
CA GLY A 895 22.41 43.30 10.04
C GLY A 895 22.59 44.78 9.72
N ASP A 896 23.72 45.23 9.15
CA ASP A 896 23.92 46.65 8.84
C ASP A 896 23.23 47.09 7.53
N CYS A 897 22.01 47.60 7.68
CA CYS A 897 21.61 48.84 7.02
C CYS A 897 21.36 49.87 8.10
N GLN A 898 22.15 50.96 8.05
CA GLN A 898 22.13 52.09 8.97
C GLN A 898 20.69 52.56 9.25
N ILE A 899 20.26 52.46 10.51
CA ILE A 899 19.20 53.33 11.02
C ILE A 899 19.92 54.49 11.71
N ASP A 900 19.67 55.67 11.17
CA ASP A 900 20.28 56.94 11.52
C ASP A 900 19.82 57.37 12.93
N ASP A 901 20.66 57.14 13.94
CA ASP A 901 20.45 57.63 15.31
C ASP A 901 20.73 59.14 15.35
N ARG A 902 19.72 59.93 14.97
CA ARG A 902 19.57 61.30 15.43
C ARG A 902 18.17 61.49 16.00
N VAL A 903 18.14 62.00 17.23
CA VAL A 903 16.97 62.26 18.11
C VAL A 903 16.64 61.02 18.96
N VAL A 904 17.15 60.84 20.19
CA VAL A 904 16.81 61.59 21.41
C VAL A 904 17.92 61.50 22.48
N GLY A 905 18.39 62.67 22.94
CA GLY A 905 18.64 63.07 24.34
C GLY A 905 19.27 62.11 25.37
N GLN A 906 20.55 62.38 25.68
CA GLN A 906 21.19 62.48 27.01
C GLN A 906 20.48 61.86 28.23
N ASN A 907 21.12 60.86 28.85
CA ASN A 907 21.64 60.98 30.22
C ASN A 907 22.71 59.91 30.49
N LYS A 908 23.91 60.37 30.86
CA LYS A 908 25.00 59.58 31.42
C LYS A 908 24.80 59.46 32.93
N ASP A 909 25.08 58.27 33.46
CA ASP A 909 25.76 57.97 34.73
C ASP A 909 25.80 56.42 34.79
N GLY A 910 26.90 55.73 34.48
CA GLY A 910 28.15 55.70 35.23
C GLY A 910 28.18 54.47 36.15
N ILE A 911 28.68 53.33 35.67
CA ILE A 911 29.36 52.25 36.44
C ILE A 911 30.16 51.40 35.46
N ASN A 912 31.44 51.21 35.79
CA ASN A 912 32.46 50.51 35.02
C ASN A 912 32.16 49.02 34.81
N ASP A 913 32.58 48.56 33.64
CA ASP A 913 32.86 47.18 33.24
C ASP A 913 33.52 46.35 34.36
N THR A 914 32.90 45.21 34.68
CA THR A 914 33.53 43.87 34.72
C THR A 914 32.45 42.86 35.09
N ASN A 915 31.90 42.14 34.11
CA ASN A 915 31.38 40.75 34.20
C ASN A 915 30.45 40.41 33.02
N ASP A 916 31.00 40.27 31.82
CA ASP A 916 30.31 39.57 30.72
C ASP A 916 30.82 38.13 30.63
N THR A 917 30.21 37.24 31.43
CA THR A 917 30.32 35.77 31.25
C THR A 917 28.95 35.09 31.37
N ASN A 918 27.87 35.80 31.10
CA ASN A 918 26.51 35.33 31.33
C ASN A 918 25.66 35.27 30.07
N ASP A 919 26.19 34.69 28.99
CA ASP A 919 25.40 34.42 27.78
C ASP A 919 25.34 32.92 27.50
N GLY A 920 24.18 32.30 27.77
CA GLY A 920 23.90 30.89 27.44
C GLY A 920 23.26 29.99 28.52
N ARG A 921 22.92 30.49 29.72
CA ARG A 921 22.37 29.65 30.82
C ARG A 921 20.83 29.55 30.90
N ASP A 922 20.07 30.23 30.03
CA ASP A 922 18.62 30.43 30.23
C ASP A 922 17.65 29.60 29.36
N SER A 923 18.10 28.70 28.47
CA SER A 923 17.16 27.84 27.70
C SER A 923 16.97 26.47 28.36
N GLY A 924 15.73 26.14 28.76
CA GLY A 924 15.36 24.89 29.44
C GLY A 924 15.42 23.59 28.59
N TRP A 925 16.02 23.60 27.40
CA TRP A 925 16.14 22.43 26.51
C TRP A 925 17.47 22.35 25.75
N CYS A 926 17.79 21.18 25.17
CA CYS A 926 18.98 20.94 24.36
C CYS A 926 18.62 20.47 22.93
N PRO A 927 19.14 21.10 21.86
CA PRO A 927 18.92 20.66 20.47
C PRO A 927 19.70 19.37 20.15
N ASN A 928 19.29 18.61 19.13
CA ASN A 928 20.03 17.39 18.74
C ASN A 928 21.43 17.71 18.23
N LEU A 929 21.56 18.78 17.45
CA LEU A 929 22.80 19.19 16.81
C LEU A 929 22.94 20.71 16.85
N ILE A 930 24.19 21.19 16.91
CA ILE A 930 24.53 22.62 16.86
C ILE A 930 25.47 22.84 15.68
N PHE A 931 25.21 23.90 14.91
CA PHE A 931 26.08 24.36 13.83
C PHE A 931 26.51 25.81 14.08
N TYR A 932 27.82 26.09 13.97
CA TYR A 932 28.38 27.43 14.14
C TYR A 932 28.67 28.05 12.76
N ASN A 933 27.85 29.02 12.37
CA ASN A 933 27.91 29.73 11.09
C ASN A 933 28.75 31.01 11.21
N ASP A 934 30.03 30.86 11.53
CA ASP A 934 30.96 31.98 11.79
C ASP A 934 31.91 32.27 10.63
N THR A 935 31.99 31.39 9.62
CA THR A 935 32.94 31.51 8.51
C THR A 935 32.22 31.97 7.23
N PRO A 936 32.75 32.96 6.48
CA PRO A 936 32.19 33.36 5.19
C PRO A 936 32.22 32.21 4.17
N GLY A 937 31.16 32.09 3.36
CA GLY A 937 31.02 31.08 2.29
C GLY A 937 30.18 29.86 2.67
N SER A 938 29.94 28.95 1.72
CA SER A 938 29.08 27.76 1.91
C SER A 938 29.83 26.52 2.38
N LYS A 939 31.15 26.45 2.17
CA LYS A 939 31.97 25.24 2.36
C LYS A 939 31.83 24.59 3.74
N VAL A 940 31.83 25.37 4.81
CA VAL A 940 31.70 24.82 6.18
C VAL A 940 30.30 24.24 6.42
N ALA A 941 29.26 24.86 5.84
CA ALA A 941 27.90 24.34 5.89
C ALA A 941 27.73 23.10 4.97
N GLU A 942 28.37 23.08 3.80
CA GLU A 942 28.42 21.91 2.92
C GLU A 942 29.09 20.72 3.61
N ASP A 943 30.28 20.93 4.17
CA ASP A 943 31.03 19.92 4.92
C ASP A 943 30.19 19.39 6.09
N TYR A 944 29.47 20.27 6.80
CA TYR A 944 28.56 19.86 7.85
C TYR A 944 27.41 19.00 7.34
N GLY A 945 26.76 19.40 6.23
CA GLY A 945 25.70 18.62 5.58
C GLY A 945 26.19 17.22 5.20
N GLN A 946 27.39 17.13 4.61
CA GLN A 946 28.00 15.87 4.19
C GLN A 946 28.37 14.96 5.36
N HIS A 947 28.94 15.50 6.44
CA HIS A 947 29.51 14.69 7.52
C HIS A 947 28.59 14.48 8.72
N ARG A 948 27.55 15.32 8.91
CA ARG A 948 26.63 15.24 10.06
C ARG A 948 25.20 14.92 9.68
N LEU A 949 24.73 15.33 8.50
CA LEU A 949 23.33 15.12 8.09
C LEU A 949 23.17 13.96 7.10
N LEU A 950 24.04 13.85 6.10
CA LEU A 950 24.01 12.75 5.13
C LEU A 950 24.14 11.34 5.74
N PRO A 951 24.92 11.11 6.81
CA PRO A 951 25.04 9.78 7.42
C PRO A 951 23.72 9.16 7.92
N PHE A 952 22.68 9.97 8.15
CA PHE A 952 21.34 9.46 8.46
C PHE A 952 20.69 8.64 7.33
N PHE A 953 21.26 8.69 6.12
CA PHE A 953 20.86 7.88 4.96
C PHE A 953 21.85 6.76 4.64
N SER A 954 22.80 6.47 5.51
CA SER A 954 23.75 5.38 5.29
C SER A 954 23.04 4.03 5.17
N GLU A 955 23.50 3.20 4.23
CA GLU A 955 22.99 1.82 4.06
C GLU A 955 23.15 0.99 5.34
N HIS A 956 24.14 1.33 6.18
CA HIS A 956 24.38 0.73 7.48
C HIS A 956 23.21 0.90 8.46
N LEU A 957 22.53 2.05 8.47
CA LEU A 957 21.34 2.25 9.31
C LEU A 957 20.16 1.40 8.82
N GLN A 958 20.00 1.28 7.49
CA GLN A 958 18.98 0.40 6.91
C GLN A 958 19.28 -1.07 7.21
N GLN A 959 20.54 -1.48 7.10
CA GLN A 959 20.98 -2.82 7.47
C GLN A 959 20.68 -3.11 8.95
N LEU A 960 20.96 -2.16 9.85
CA LEU A 960 20.64 -2.30 11.28
C LEU A 960 19.14 -2.42 11.53
N ALA A 961 18.32 -1.62 10.83
CA ALA A 961 16.86 -1.68 10.94
C ALA A 961 16.30 -3.04 10.48
N ASN A 962 16.84 -3.59 9.39
CA ASN A 962 16.43 -4.89 8.85
C ASN A 962 16.76 -6.07 9.79
N MET A 963 17.64 -5.88 10.77
CA MET A 963 17.95 -6.89 11.78
C MET A 963 16.89 -6.99 12.89
N VAL A 964 15.97 -6.02 12.98
CA VAL A 964 14.96 -5.94 14.04
C VAL A 964 13.62 -6.47 13.55
N ARG A 965 13.17 -7.61 14.09
CA ARG A 965 11.83 -8.15 13.76
C ARG A 965 10.73 -7.47 14.57
N SER A 966 9.53 -7.47 13.98
CA SER A 966 8.29 -7.07 14.65
C SER A 966 7.60 -8.30 15.25
N VAL A 967 7.08 -8.16 16.48
CA VAL A 967 6.35 -9.17 17.23
C VAL A 967 5.01 -8.56 17.64
N PRO A 968 3.89 -8.94 17.01
CA PRO A 968 2.58 -8.40 17.37
C PRO A 968 2.13 -8.92 18.74
N ASP A 969 1.27 -8.15 19.40
CA ASP A 969 0.56 -8.52 20.63
C ASP A 969 1.47 -8.89 21.83
N PHE A 970 2.66 -8.30 21.87
CA PHE A 970 3.63 -8.52 22.94
C PHE A 970 4.05 -7.18 23.59
N PRO A 971 4.26 -7.11 24.92
CA PRO A 971 4.01 -8.12 25.93
C PRO A 971 2.51 -8.35 26.22
N ARG A 972 1.62 -7.63 25.54
CA ARG A 972 0.16 -7.78 25.62
C ARG A 972 -0.51 -7.43 24.28
N PRO A 973 -1.77 -7.83 24.07
CA PRO A 973 -2.51 -7.52 22.85
C PRO A 973 -2.53 -6.02 22.54
N GLY A 974 -2.45 -5.68 21.26
CA GLY A 974 -2.51 -4.30 20.76
C GLY A 974 -1.20 -3.52 20.84
N ILE A 975 -0.06 -4.19 20.99
CA ILE A 975 1.28 -3.58 20.94
C ILE A 975 2.13 -4.26 19.86
N GLU A 976 2.66 -3.49 18.92
CA GLU A 976 3.69 -3.92 17.97
C GLU A 976 5.09 -3.84 18.61
N PHE A 977 5.56 -4.95 19.17
CA PHE A 977 6.85 -4.99 19.84
C PHE A 977 8.03 -5.21 18.87
N ARG A 978 9.08 -4.40 19.01
CA ARG A 978 10.32 -4.55 18.23
C ARG A 978 11.41 -5.19 19.08
N HIS A 979 11.87 -6.37 18.69
CA HIS A 979 12.87 -7.12 19.47
C HIS A 979 14.31 -6.68 19.11
N LEU A 980 14.80 -5.60 19.72
CA LEU A 980 16.11 -5.02 19.39
C LEU A 980 17.31 -5.93 19.68
N LEU A 981 17.18 -6.89 20.58
CA LEU A 981 18.26 -7.83 20.90
C LEU A 981 18.66 -8.71 19.72
N ASP A 982 17.79 -8.87 18.70
CA ASP A 982 18.10 -9.60 17.47
C ASP A 982 19.34 -9.03 16.76
N ILE A 983 19.62 -7.72 16.90
CA ILE A 983 20.84 -7.10 16.38
C ILE A 983 22.09 -7.79 16.92
N SER A 984 22.10 -8.10 18.22
CA SER A 984 23.25 -8.74 18.87
C SER A 984 23.36 -10.25 18.56
N GLN A 985 22.25 -10.87 18.14
CA GLN A 985 22.18 -12.30 17.81
C GLN A 985 22.66 -12.59 16.39
N GLN A 986 22.72 -11.56 15.53
CA GLN A 986 23.16 -11.69 14.15
C GLN A 986 24.67 -11.44 13.99
N PRO A 987 25.38 -12.21 13.13
CA PRO A 987 26.79 -11.99 12.86
C PRO A 987 27.08 -10.54 12.42
N GLY A 988 27.96 -9.86 13.15
CA GLY A 988 28.38 -8.48 12.84
C GLY A 988 27.42 -7.37 13.30
N GLY A 989 26.20 -7.69 13.76
CA GLY A 989 25.20 -6.67 14.13
C GLY A 989 25.61 -5.80 15.32
N LEU A 990 26.21 -6.40 16.37
CA LEU A 990 26.74 -5.63 17.51
C LEU A 990 27.88 -4.67 17.10
N LYS A 991 28.78 -5.12 16.23
CA LYS A 991 29.88 -4.29 15.71
C LYS A 991 29.34 -3.12 14.88
N LEU A 992 28.34 -3.39 14.04
CA LEU A 992 27.65 -2.38 13.24
C LEU A 992 26.98 -1.33 14.13
N CYS A 993 26.21 -1.76 15.14
CA CYS A 993 25.55 -0.88 16.10
C CYS A 993 26.53 0.05 16.83
N VAL A 994 27.63 -0.51 17.35
CA VAL A 994 28.67 0.28 18.03
C VAL A 994 29.36 1.26 17.09
N SER A 995 29.65 0.86 15.84
CA SER A 995 30.20 1.76 14.84
C SER A 995 29.28 2.95 14.56
N LEU A 996 27.97 2.70 14.51
CA LEU A 996 26.95 3.73 14.30
C LEU A 996 26.81 4.66 15.52
N PHE A 997 26.86 4.13 16.74
CA PHE A 997 26.94 4.98 17.94
C PHE A 997 28.14 5.92 17.89
N ARG A 998 29.31 5.42 17.48
CA ARG A 998 30.53 6.24 17.36
C ARG A 998 30.40 7.34 16.33
N SER A 999 29.83 7.06 15.16
CA SER A 999 29.71 8.04 14.07
C SER A 999 28.59 9.07 14.32
N HIS A 1000 27.50 8.67 14.99
CA HIS A 1000 26.34 9.55 15.22
C HIS A 1000 26.40 10.35 16.52
N PHE A 1001 27.34 10.05 17.42
CA PHE A 1001 27.53 10.84 18.64
C PHE A 1001 27.89 12.30 18.32
N ALA A 1002 27.06 13.23 18.80
CA ALA A 1002 27.26 14.67 18.61
C ALA A 1002 28.30 15.29 19.55
N GLY A 1003 28.62 14.61 20.66
CA GLY A 1003 29.56 15.11 21.67
C GLY A 1003 31.02 14.80 21.35
N ASP A 1004 31.90 15.24 22.26
CA ASP A 1004 33.33 14.94 22.23
C ASP A 1004 33.61 13.71 23.11
N TRP A 1005 34.02 12.61 22.48
CA TRP A 1005 34.35 11.35 23.15
C TRP A 1005 35.43 11.53 24.23
N ASN A 1006 36.36 12.47 24.07
CA ASN A 1006 37.43 12.70 25.05
C ASN A 1006 36.93 13.32 26.36
N LYS A 1007 35.68 13.83 26.38
CA LYS A 1007 35.07 14.44 27.58
C LYS A 1007 34.24 13.46 28.38
N ILE A 1008 33.92 12.28 27.85
CA ILE A 1008 33.07 11.29 28.52
C ILE A 1008 33.90 10.56 29.56
N GLY A 1009 33.54 10.73 30.83
CA GLY A 1009 34.23 10.08 31.95
C GLY A 1009 33.71 8.68 32.26
N SER A 1010 32.45 8.37 31.89
CA SER A 1010 31.84 7.06 32.13
C SER A 1010 30.69 6.81 31.15
N VAL A 1011 30.51 5.55 30.75
CA VAL A 1011 29.31 5.03 30.08
C VAL A 1011 28.40 4.44 31.14
N VAL A 1012 27.13 4.85 31.16
CA VAL A 1012 26.11 4.37 32.11
C VAL A 1012 25.05 3.60 31.34
N CYS A 1013 24.55 2.49 31.89
CA CYS A 1013 23.42 1.78 31.30
C CYS A 1013 22.51 1.18 32.38
N CYS A 1014 21.27 0.91 31.97
CA CYS A 1014 20.21 0.37 32.81
C CYS A 1014 19.63 -0.90 32.17
N GLU A 1015 19.20 -1.86 32.98
CA GLU A 1015 18.50 -3.09 32.56
C GLU A 1015 19.26 -3.98 31.53
N ALA A 1016 18.71 -5.17 31.25
CA ALA A 1016 19.41 -6.21 30.50
C ALA A 1016 19.70 -5.85 29.03
N GLY A 1017 18.85 -5.04 28.39
CA GLY A 1017 19.00 -4.63 26.99
C GLY A 1017 20.17 -3.66 26.79
N GLY A 1018 20.21 -2.60 27.58
CA GLY A 1018 21.29 -1.60 27.55
C GLY A 1018 22.67 -2.17 27.85
N PHE A 1019 22.79 -3.21 28.69
CA PHE A 1019 24.07 -3.84 29.03
C PHE A 1019 24.86 -4.34 27.82
N ILE A 1020 24.17 -4.91 26.82
CA ILE A 1020 24.81 -5.51 25.64
C ILE A 1020 25.47 -4.42 24.79
N PHE A 1021 24.73 -3.37 24.47
CA PHE A 1021 25.22 -2.30 23.62
C PHE A 1021 26.24 -1.40 24.34
N ALA A 1022 25.98 -1.07 25.61
CA ALA A 1022 26.85 -0.23 26.41
C ALA A 1022 28.21 -0.87 26.68
N SER A 1023 28.25 -2.17 27.00
CA SER A 1023 29.52 -2.88 27.25
C SER A 1023 30.40 -2.95 26.01
N ALA A 1024 29.82 -3.23 24.84
CA ALA A 1024 30.54 -3.26 23.58
C ALA A 1024 31.09 -1.87 23.19
N LEU A 1025 30.32 -0.81 23.43
CA LEU A 1025 30.75 0.56 23.18
C LEU A 1025 31.85 1.00 24.17
N ALA A 1026 31.65 0.77 25.47
CA ALA A 1026 32.62 1.11 26.51
C ALA A 1026 33.97 0.41 26.30
N SER A 1027 33.94 -0.86 25.87
CA SER A 1027 35.16 -1.61 25.53
C SER A 1027 35.89 -1.03 24.31
N GLN A 1028 35.18 -0.53 23.30
CA GLN A 1028 35.83 0.08 22.13
C GLN A 1028 36.38 1.49 22.41
N MET A 1029 35.76 2.21 23.35
CA MET A 1029 36.12 3.58 23.72
C MET A 1029 37.08 3.67 24.92
N ASP A 1030 37.48 2.51 25.48
CA ASP A 1030 38.32 2.42 26.69
C ASP A 1030 37.80 3.31 27.85
N THR A 1031 36.47 3.24 28.07
CA THR A 1031 35.78 4.09 29.05
C THR A 1031 35.13 3.24 30.15
N PRO A 1032 35.17 3.66 31.43
CA PRO A 1032 34.51 2.93 32.51
C PRO A 1032 33.01 2.72 32.25
N LEU A 1033 32.52 1.50 32.48
CA LEU A 1033 31.10 1.15 32.42
C LEU A 1033 30.51 1.12 33.83
N VAL A 1034 29.44 1.89 34.05
CA VAL A 1034 28.70 1.98 35.31
C VAL A 1034 27.30 1.40 35.11
N LEU A 1035 26.89 0.52 36.02
CA LEU A 1035 25.62 -0.21 35.92
C LEU A 1035 24.58 0.36 36.89
N ILE A 1036 23.39 0.61 36.38
CA ILE A 1036 22.18 0.89 37.17
C ILE A 1036 21.34 -0.40 37.19
N ARG A 1037 20.90 -0.82 38.39
CA ARG A 1037 20.16 -2.08 38.58
C ARG A 1037 18.92 -1.86 39.44
N ASP A 1038 17.96 -2.79 39.38
CA ASP A 1038 16.87 -2.82 40.37
C ASP A 1038 17.43 -2.92 41.79
N ALA A 1039 16.70 -2.33 42.74
CA ALA A 1039 17.12 -2.27 44.13
C ALA A 1039 17.44 -3.64 44.76
N GLY A 1040 18.47 -3.67 45.59
CA GLY A 1040 18.98 -4.87 46.25
C GLY A 1040 19.89 -5.75 45.40
N LYS A 1041 20.22 -5.35 44.17
CA LYS A 1041 21.14 -6.08 43.27
C LYS A 1041 22.57 -5.53 43.27
N LEU A 1042 22.85 -4.46 44.02
CA LEU A 1042 24.18 -3.83 44.15
C LEU A 1042 24.66 -3.85 45.61
N PRO A 1043 25.97 -3.92 45.86
CA PRO A 1043 26.52 -3.81 47.21
C PRO A 1043 26.37 -2.37 47.76
N PRO A 1044 25.94 -2.17 49.03
CA PRO A 1044 25.94 -0.86 49.67
C PRO A 1044 27.35 -0.27 49.87
N PRO A 1045 27.54 1.07 49.86
CA PRO A 1045 26.50 2.11 49.80
C PRO A 1045 25.99 2.40 48.38
N VAL A 1046 24.67 2.58 48.25
CA VAL A 1046 23.99 2.90 46.99
C VAL A 1046 23.28 4.27 47.06
N VAL A 1047 22.93 4.80 45.89
CA VAL A 1047 21.94 5.86 45.68
C VAL A 1047 20.74 5.20 45.00
N SER A 1048 19.52 5.55 45.42
CA SER A 1048 18.29 4.89 44.97
C SER A 1048 17.24 5.92 44.54
N VAL A 1049 16.49 5.65 43.47
CA VAL A 1049 15.38 6.48 42.96
C VAL A 1049 14.20 5.60 42.57
N VAL A 1050 12.99 6.08 42.84
CA VAL A 1050 11.74 5.40 42.45
C VAL A 1050 11.49 5.55 40.93
N LYS A 1051 11.25 4.42 40.26
CA LYS A 1051 10.83 4.35 38.85
C LYS A 1051 9.32 4.14 38.77
N ARG A 1052 8.62 5.03 38.08
CA ARG A 1052 7.19 4.88 37.82
C ARG A 1052 6.93 3.77 36.78
N PRO A 1053 5.82 3.03 36.90
CA PRO A 1053 5.48 2.00 35.93
C PRO A 1053 5.11 2.64 34.58
N SER A 1054 5.70 2.15 33.49
CA SER A 1054 5.30 2.57 32.15
C SER A 1054 4.00 1.90 31.73
N HIS A 1055 3.21 2.55 30.87
CA HIS A 1055 2.00 1.94 30.32
C HIS A 1055 2.29 0.73 29.42
N ILE A 1056 3.52 0.58 28.90
CA ILE A 1056 3.96 -0.54 28.05
C ILE A 1056 4.30 -1.78 28.88
N SER A 1057 5.03 -1.60 29.98
CA SER A 1057 5.58 -2.69 30.81
C SER A 1057 4.64 -3.21 31.90
N HIS A 1058 3.39 -2.75 31.94
CA HIS A 1058 2.40 -3.16 32.95
C HIS A 1058 1.78 -4.52 32.54
N SER A 1059 2.42 -5.63 32.92
CA SER A 1059 1.84 -6.98 32.76
C SER A 1059 0.96 -7.35 33.96
N THR A 1060 -0.14 -8.03 33.69
CA THR A 1060 -1.09 -8.65 34.62
C THR A 1060 -0.44 -9.65 35.60
N SER A 1061 0.04 -9.15 36.74
CA SER A 1061 -0.04 -9.84 38.04
C SER A 1061 0.09 -8.77 39.13
N GLY A 1062 -0.74 -8.86 40.18
CA GLY A 1062 -1.05 -7.79 41.12
C GLY A 1062 0.08 -7.33 42.06
N SER A 1063 1.23 -6.92 41.51
CA SER A 1063 2.25 -6.20 42.25
C SER A 1063 2.28 -4.73 41.81
N SER A 1064 1.38 -3.95 42.41
CA SER A 1064 1.39 -2.48 42.40
C SER A 1064 2.54 -1.90 43.23
N ARG A 1065 3.73 -2.52 43.18
CA ARG A 1065 4.91 -2.02 43.90
C ARG A 1065 5.73 -1.14 42.96
N GLU A 1066 5.88 0.11 43.35
CA GLU A 1066 6.93 1.01 42.87
C GLU A 1066 8.27 0.24 42.83
N LYS A 1067 8.95 0.27 41.68
CA LYS A 1067 10.27 -0.35 41.53
C LYS A 1067 11.33 0.71 41.78
N GLU A 1068 12.28 0.45 42.66
CA GLU A 1068 13.44 1.32 42.88
C GLU A 1068 14.62 0.89 42.00
N MET A 1069 15.36 1.86 41.46
CA MET A 1069 16.62 1.66 40.75
C MET A 1069 17.78 2.20 41.57
N GLU A 1070 18.91 1.51 41.54
CA GLU A 1070 20.09 1.79 42.34
C GLU A 1070 21.36 1.89 41.50
N MET A 1071 22.29 2.70 41.99
CA MET A 1071 23.66 2.84 41.51
C MET A 1071 24.60 2.88 42.71
N GLU A 1072 25.79 2.30 42.60
CA GLU A 1072 26.82 2.39 43.63
C GLU A 1072 27.19 3.86 43.89
N ARG A 1073 27.31 4.23 45.18
CA ARG A 1073 27.64 5.60 45.57
C ARG A 1073 29.09 5.90 45.20
N ASP A 1074 29.34 7.13 44.75
CA ASP A 1074 30.67 7.65 44.37
C ASP A 1074 31.35 6.95 43.18
N VAL A 1075 30.65 6.04 42.47
CA VAL A 1075 31.16 5.38 41.26
C VAL A 1075 31.39 6.36 40.09
N ILE A 1076 30.64 7.46 40.06
CA ILE A 1076 30.81 8.56 39.13
C ILE A 1076 31.43 9.75 39.89
N ARG A 1077 32.55 10.29 39.38
CA ARG A 1077 33.16 11.50 39.95
C ARG A 1077 32.19 12.68 39.79
N ARG A 1078 31.98 13.44 40.87
CA ARG A 1078 31.13 14.65 40.83
C ARG A 1078 31.56 15.58 39.70
N GLY A 1079 30.60 15.99 38.86
CA GLY A 1079 30.85 16.80 37.68
C GLY A 1079 31.50 16.06 36.49
N ALA A 1080 31.66 14.75 36.48
CA ALA A 1080 32.05 14.05 35.25
C ALA A 1080 30.93 14.14 34.19
N SER A 1081 31.29 14.13 32.90
CA SER A 1081 30.32 13.94 31.82
C SER A 1081 30.06 12.46 31.60
N VAL A 1082 28.80 12.12 31.38
CA VAL A 1082 28.31 10.75 31.34
C VAL A 1082 27.56 10.51 30.03
N LEU A 1083 27.82 9.37 29.41
CA LEU A 1083 27.04 8.85 28.29
C LEU A 1083 26.14 7.71 28.76
N VAL A 1084 24.83 7.95 28.83
CA VAL A 1084 23.83 6.92 29.06
C VAL A 1084 23.56 6.19 27.75
N VAL A 1085 23.66 4.86 27.76
CA VAL A 1085 23.37 4.00 26.61
C VAL A 1085 22.25 3.04 26.98
N ASP A 1086 21.21 3.02 26.17
CA ASP A 1086 20.07 2.10 26.34
C ASP A 1086 19.63 1.51 25.00
N ASP A 1087 18.81 0.47 25.03
CA ASP A 1087 18.25 -0.11 23.81
C ASP A 1087 17.10 0.73 23.25
N VAL A 1088 16.17 1.19 24.11
CA VAL A 1088 14.92 1.83 23.68
C VAL A 1088 14.64 3.16 24.40
N LEU A 1089 14.24 4.18 23.64
CA LEU A 1089 13.44 5.31 24.15
C LEU A 1089 11.98 5.15 23.70
N ALA A 1090 11.11 4.77 24.63
CA ALA A 1090 9.65 4.70 24.43
C ALA A 1090 8.93 5.77 25.27
N THR A 1091 8.37 5.41 26.42
CA THR A 1091 7.61 6.36 27.27
C THR A 1091 8.48 7.37 28.01
N GLY A 1092 9.80 7.13 28.11
CA GLY A 1092 10.74 7.99 28.83
C GLY A 1092 10.85 7.76 30.35
N GLU A 1093 10.00 6.92 30.95
CA GLU A 1093 9.96 6.68 32.41
C GLU A 1093 11.29 6.13 32.96
N THR A 1094 11.88 5.14 32.27
CA THR A 1094 13.19 4.57 32.65
C THR A 1094 14.27 5.64 32.62
N LEU A 1095 14.35 6.40 31.53
CA LEU A 1095 15.37 7.44 31.37
C LEU A 1095 15.19 8.61 32.34
N CYS A 1096 13.94 8.97 32.69
CA CYS A 1096 13.68 9.98 33.73
C CYS A 1096 14.29 9.54 35.06
N ALA A 1097 14.06 8.29 35.46
CA ALA A 1097 14.58 7.79 36.72
C ALA A 1097 16.11 7.58 36.69
N VAL A 1098 16.70 7.20 35.55
CA VAL A 1098 18.16 7.17 35.35
C VAL A 1098 18.77 8.57 35.50
N VAL A 1099 18.19 9.58 34.84
CA VAL A 1099 18.70 10.96 34.92
C VAL A 1099 18.52 11.55 36.31
N GLN A 1100 17.40 11.30 36.98
CA GLN A 1100 17.21 11.67 38.38
C GLN A 1100 18.29 11.03 39.27
N LEU A 1101 18.58 9.74 39.07
CA LEU A 1101 19.60 9.03 39.85
C LEU A 1101 21.01 9.62 39.64
N LEU A 1102 21.34 10.00 38.41
CA LEU A 1102 22.59 10.70 38.09
C LEU A 1102 22.64 12.12 38.71
N ALA A 1103 21.50 12.81 38.77
CA ALA A 1103 21.39 14.11 39.44
C ALA A 1103 21.65 13.99 40.95
N GLU A 1104 21.09 12.98 41.62
CA GLU A 1104 21.38 12.68 43.04
C GLU A 1104 22.86 12.31 43.27
N ALA A 1105 23.51 11.72 42.27
CA ALA A 1105 24.96 11.45 42.28
C ALA A 1105 25.83 12.70 42.00
N GLY A 1106 25.23 13.87 41.78
CA GLY A 1106 25.94 15.13 41.55
C GLY A 1106 26.40 15.35 40.10
N VAL A 1107 25.75 14.73 39.13
CA VAL A 1107 25.95 14.98 37.69
C VAL A 1107 24.87 15.96 37.21
N SER A 1108 25.28 17.10 36.67
CA SER A 1108 24.34 18.09 36.13
C SER A 1108 23.79 17.66 34.76
N ALA A 1109 22.55 18.02 34.46
CA ALA A 1109 21.85 17.60 33.23
C ALA A 1109 22.59 17.99 31.93
N ASP A 1110 23.33 19.10 31.91
CA ASP A 1110 24.16 19.55 30.78
C ASP A 1110 25.38 18.65 30.51
N ARG A 1111 25.75 17.79 31.47
CA ARG A 1111 26.85 16.84 31.38
C ARG A 1111 26.37 15.42 31.07
N ILE A 1112 25.07 15.22 30.87
CA ILE A 1112 24.46 13.94 30.54
C ILE A 1112 24.12 13.93 29.04
N SER A 1113 24.63 12.94 28.33
CA SER A 1113 24.20 12.60 26.97
C SER A 1113 23.58 11.21 26.96
N VAL A 1114 22.55 11.00 26.16
CA VAL A 1114 21.83 9.73 26.02
C VAL A 1114 21.92 9.28 24.57
N MET A 1115 22.30 8.03 24.36
CA MET A 1115 22.20 7.35 23.08
C MET A 1115 21.36 6.09 23.20
N VAL A 1116 20.36 5.94 22.34
CA VAL A 1116 19.52 4.73 22.28
C VAL A 1116 19.61 4.04 20.93
N VAL A 1117 19.45 2.72 20.91
CA VAL A 1117 19.42 1.98 19.64
C VAL A 1117 18.18 2.36 18.84
N ALA A 1118 17.00 2.36 19.46
CA ALA A 1118 15.77 2.80 18.79
C ALA A 1118 14.91 3.74 19.64
N GLU A 1119 14.14 4.58 18.97
CA GLU A 1119 13.15 5.47 19.55
C GLU A 1119 11.77 5.22 18.96
N PHE A 1120 10.73 5.35 19.80
CA PHE A 1120 9.31 5.21 19.45
C PHE A 1120 8.59 6.52 19.76
N PRO A 1121 8.58 7.49 18.82
CA PRO A 1121 8.08 8.84 19.07
C PRO A 1121 6.63 8.88 19.53
N VAL A 1122 5.78 7.93 19.09
CA VAL A 1122 4.35 7.86 19.44
C VAL A 1122 4.10 7.88 20.95
N HIS A 1123 5.04 7.36 21.74
CA HIS A 1123 4.93 7.28 23.21
C HIS A 1123 5.41 8.55 23.94
N ARG A 1124 5.81 9.60 23.20
CA ARG A 1124 6.13 10.94 23.72
C ARG A 1124 7.22 10.97 24.81
N GLY A 1125 8.18 10.05 24.76
CA GLY A 1125 9.22 9.96 25.80
C GLY A 1125 10.07 11.22 25.97
N ARG A 1126 10.38 11.94 24.89
CA ARG A 1126 11.10 13.23 24.95
C ARG A 1126 10.28 14.32 25.64
N GLU A 1127 8.96 14.33 25.45
CA GLU A 1127 8.05 15.28 26.09
C GLU A 1127 7.98 15.03 27.60
N LEU A 1128 7.89 13.75 28.00
CA LEU A 1128 7.93 13.37 29.42
C LEU A 1128 9.23 13.84 30.09
N MET A 1129 10.38 13.53 29.48
CA MET A 1129 11.70 13.97 29.97
C MET A 1129 11.76 15.49 30.17
N ARG A 1130 11.20 16.26 29.22
CA ARG A 1130 11.10 17.73 29.34
C ARG A 1130 10.21 18.14 30.51
N SER A 1131 9.03 17.52 30.66
CA SER A 1131 8.10 17.82 31.75
C SER A 1131 8.65 17.51 33.15
N CYS A 1132 9.55 16.53 33.25
CA CYS A 1132 10.29 16.19 34.47
C CYS A 1132 11.49 17.11 34.75
N GLY A 1133 11.72 18.16 33.94
CA GLY A 1133 12.84 19.09 34.10
C GLY A 1133 14.16 18.63 33.46
N PHE A 1134 14.16 17.53 32.71
CA PHE A 1134 15.35 16.97 32.05
C PHE A 1134 15.49 17.37 30.58
N GLY A 1135 14.80 18.45 30.15
CA GLY A 1135 14.86 18.92 28.77
C GLY A 1135 16.28 19.28 28.28
N ARG A 1136 17.22 19.57 29.20
CA ARG A 1136 18.61 19.92 28.90
C ARG A 1136 19.51 18.72 28.58
N VAL A 1137 19.02 17.49 28.75
CA VAL A 1137 19.76 16.27 28.42
C VAL A 1137 19.80 16.09 26.90
N SER A 1138 20.98 15.86 26.34
CA SER A 1138 21.13 15.56 24.91
C SER A 1138 20.69 14.13 24.64
N ILE A 1139 19.78 13.91 23.68
CA ILE A 1139 19.25 12.58 23.36
C ILE A 1139 19.35 12.31 21.85
N GLN A 1140 20.01 11.22 21.48
CA GLN A 1140 20.13 10.73 20.10
C GLN A 1140 19.70 9.26 20.00
N SER A 1141 19.06 8.91 18.89
CA SER A 1141 18.61 7.54 18.58
C SER A 1141 19.21 7.08 17.25
N LEU A 1142 19.61 5.81 17.14
CA LEU A 1142 20.10 5.26 15.87
C LEU A 1142 18.95 4.90 14.93
N LEU A 1143 17.85 4.35 15.44
CA LEU A 1143 16.66 3.95 14.69
C LEU A 1143 15.41 4.68 15.21
N VAL A 1144 14.42 4.87 14.35
CA VAL A 1144 13.09 5.41 14.70
C VAL A 1144 12.06 4.47 14.11
N PHE A 1145 11.10 4.03 14.93
CA PHE A 1145 10.01 3.16 14.50
C PHE A 1145 8.66 3.80 14.84
N GLY A 1146 7.69 3.66 13.92
CA GLY A 1146 6.33 4.15 14.09
C GLY A 1146 5.60 3.54 15.27
N GLY A 1147 5.72 2.21 15.39
CA GLY A 1147 5.20 1.33 16.45
C GLY A 1147 3.80 1.69 16.94
N VAL A 1148 2.76 0.96 16.51
CA VAL A 1148 1.43 1.07 17.14
C VAL A 1148 1.28 0.00 18.22
#